data_AF-A0A7W6ERM0-F1
#
_entry.id   AF-A0A7W6ERM0-F1
#
_cell.length_a   1.000
_cell.length_b   1.000
_cell.length_c   1.000
_cell.angle_alpha   90.00
_cell.angle_beta   90.00
_cell.angle_gamma   90.00
#
_symmetry.space_group_name_H-M   'P 1'
#
loop_
_entity.id
_entity.type
_entity.pdbx_description
1 polymer ?
#
loop_
_entity_poly.entity_id
_entity_poly.type
_entity_poly.pdbx_seq_one_letter_code
_entity_poly.pdbx_strand_id
1 'polypeptide(L)'
;MKKTASFLLSLVGILVATHVCWSADWYVSTTGNDSNAGAAGSPKRTIQAAINAASTGDVINVAAGTYQENVMVSKELTIKGAGKESSPATNTILTPASACQGIGFTITAPNVTLQQMYLTQYEVAVQISGVARPTLQDMALVDYCQKGINFSGLTTNVTISKTSIQRTSAKASTVGIQVLTTNAVNGMLIDNCLISGNTQGMLVTQSTTPVAFDQITIQNSTISNNFQKGLYFEKLSNALLSNLTMENNGTDPTYEFNNGIDINLKYGTYANITLQNSDITNSGANGAALDSQSAAAIAIKARDDAPLYHTLPAVLSGVILKNNRIDGPQNGIRFGEFGKINASPVGIIVEQNDLSFGFTYKALIHRTQGTVTLNCNWHGSTTPSTIRNGFESAGNGTISLNQVLGSGSDQSTDVGFQPIAGCSSMPLTNAILSGEATICAGASTDIRVAITGGTAPYSLVYGNGSSTFTVNNYSSGQKISVAPTLTTTYTLVSVTDANGATLPSASLNGNALVRVTPITISLINIGQSKSAIKTNDLTAWASQYISPDAGPTLPLSTESNPTIYYSENPNKTAPRFWTAFVETCALGTDGSLTFDMLTVSETGTVRSYNTHENNAPYFMFANRDGFTELYAQNHPAYGFYQLDDKGVNIHDAGLSKGLFKLSIRYWNQKGWGSNYPSTRQPQGTVLAYQEYWFRIQSKDGVGAGALRQKAIVSENGQQMTDNGALAEVIPNPVTNTLRLKVQESKGQDVQTILLDASGRQVFKRVFVPETSIHHEEFNVSQLSNGVYFLRVHLRDKQTILKVIKVQ
;
A
#
# COMPACT_ATOMS: atom_id res chain seq x y z
N MET A 1 12.77 -42.85 -109.20
CA MET A 1 14.17 -42.40 -109.05
C MET A 1 14.43 -42.10 -107.57
N LYS A 2 15.48 -42.73 -107.01
CA LYS A 2 16.13 -42.55 -105.70
C LYS A 2 15.85 -41.16 -105.04
N LYS A 3 15.40 -40.99 -103.78
CA LYS A 3 16.02 -41.36 -102.48
C LYS A 3 15.04 -41.13 -101.30
N THR A 4 14.99 -42.09 -100.38
CA THR A 4 14.85 -42.00 -98.90
C THR A 4 14.44 -40.69 -98.20
N ALA A 5 13.45 -40.77 -97.29
CA ALA A 5 13.49 -40.09 -95.99
C ALA A 5 12.75 -40.94 -94.94
N SER A 6 13.53 -41.50 -94.01
CA SER A 6 13.09 -42.25 -92.84
C SER A 6 13.28 -41.38 -91.59
N PHE A 7 12.42 -41.60 -90.61
CA PHE A 7 12.40 -41.11 -89.22
C PHE A 7 13.74 -40.59 -88.66
N LEU A 8 13.73 -39.40 -88.03
CA LEU A 8 14.61 -39.08 -86.91
C LEU A 8 13.87 -38.19 -85.88
N LEU A 9 13.73 -38.72 -84.67
CA LEU A 9 13.35 -38.02 -83.44
C LEU A 9 14.33 -36.86 -83.21
N SER A 10 13.87 -35.61 -83.13
CA SER A 10 14.67 -34.51 -82.61
C SER A 10 14.49 -34.41 -81.10
N LEU A 11 15.51 -34.86 -80.38
CA LEU A 11 15.73 -34.62 -78.96
C LEU A 11 15.91 -33.10 -78.75
N VAL A 12 14.88 -32.40 -78.29
CA VAL A 12 15.03 -31.02 -77.80
C VAL A 12 15.60 -31.13 -76.39
N GLY A 13 16.93 -30.96 -76.28
CA GLY A 13 17.57 -30.74 -75.00
C GLY A 13 17.10 -29.42 -74.41
N ILE A 14 16.17 -29.48 -73.47
CA ILE A 14 15.89 -28.35 -72.58
C ILE A 14 17.10 -28.21 -71.67
N LEU A 15 18.00 -27.30 -72.05
CA LEU A 15 19.04 -26.79 -71.17
C LEU A 15 18.34 -25.95 -70.09
N VAL A 16 17.91 -26.58 -69.00
CA VAL A 16 17.58 -25.83 -67.77
C VAL A 16 18.91 -25.32 -67.24
N ALA A 17 19.32 -24.14 -67.70
CA ALA A 17 20.36 -23.37 -67.03
C ALA A 17 19.80 -23.01 -65.65
N THR A 18 20.10 -23.84 -64.65
CA THR A 18 20.03 -23.45 -63.25
C THR A 18 20.96 -22.26 -63.11
N HIS A 19 20.41 -21.05 -63.21
CA HIS A 19 21.12 -19.84 -62.86
C HIS A 19 21.32 -19.94 -61.36
N VAL A 20 22.50 -20.38 -60.96
CA VAL A 20 23.06 -20.00 -59.67
C VAL A 20 23.08 -18.48 -59.73
N CYS A 21 22.06 -17.83 -59.16
CA CYS A 21 21.99 -16.38 -59.12
C CYS A 21 22.98 -15.95 -58.04
N TRP A 22 24.15 -15.46 -58.48
CA TRP A 22 25.07 -14.78 -57.59
C TRP A 22 24.42 -13.45 -57.23
N SER A 23 24.42 -13.09 -55.94
CA SER A 23 24.02 -11.75 -55.49
C SER A 23 24.77 -10.70 -56.29
N ALA A 24 24.06 -9.82 -56.99
CA ALA A 24 24.68 -8.73 -57.73
C ALA A 24 24.98 -7.54 -56.81
N ASP A 25 26.06 -6.81 -57.12
CA ASP A 25 26.43 -5.56 -56.46
C ASP A 25 25.90 -4.36 -57.25
N TRP A 26 25.15 -3.50 -56.55
CA TRP A 26 24.68 -2.20 -57.02
C TRP A 26 25.44 -1.09 -56.32
N TYR A 27 25.71 0.00 -57.03
CA TYR A 27 26.45 1.15 -56.51
C TYR A 27 25.61 2.42 -56.59
N VAL A 28 25.59 3.18 -55.49
CA VAL A 28 24.88 4.46 -55.34
C VAL A 28 25.88 5.54 -54.96
N SER A 29 25.79 6.71 -55.60
CA SER A 29 26.62 7.88 -55.29
C SER A 29 25.86 9.18 -55.56
N THR A 30 26.06 10.21 -54.74
CA THR A 30 25.44 11.53 -54.91
C THR A 30 25.77 12.22 -56.24
N THR A 31 26.89 11.84 -56.89
CA THR A 31 27.31 12.31 -58.22
C THR A 31 26.84 11.41 -59.36
N GLY A 32 26.14 10.30 -59.06
CA GLY A 32 25.60 9.35 -60.04
C GLY A 32 24.36 9.86 -60.80
N ASN A 33 23.74 8.96 -61.56
CA ASN A 33 22.49 9.20 -62.29
C ASN A 33 21.59 7.96 -62.23
N ASP A 34 20.30 8.14 -61.95
CA ASP A 34 19.34 7.03 -61.80
C ASP A 34 19.07 6.28 -63.10
N SER A 35 19.41 6.86 -64.26
CA SER A 35 19.42 6.15 -65.55
C SER A 35 20.63 5.24 -65.74
N ASN A 36 21.68 5.33 -64.90
CA ASN A 36 22.88 4.52 -65.06
C ASN A 36 22.62 3.04 -64.80
N ALA A 37 23.52 2.16 -65.23
CA ALA A 37 23.40 0.72 -65.03
C ALA A 37 23.52 0.29 -63.55
N GLY A 38 24.11 1.13 -62.67
CA GLY A 38 24.29 0.81 -61.26
C GLY A 38 25.60 0.08 -60.95
N ALA A 39 26.55 0.06 -61.87
CA ALA A 39 27.90 -0.46 -61.66
C ALA A 39 28.82 0.57 -60.98
N ALA A 40 29.96 0.16 -60.41
CA ALA A 40 30.87 1.05 -59.68
C ALA A 40 31.32 2.30 -60.47
N GLY A 41 31.57 2.15 -61.78
CA GLY A 41 31.93 3.27 -62.66
C GLY A 41 30.74 4.08 -63.21
N SER A 42 29.51 3.61 -62.99
CA SER A 42 28.27 4.28 -63.40
C SER A 42 27.16 4.06 -62.34
N PRO A 43 27.34 4.64 -61.13
CA PRO A 43 26.43 4.39 -60.02
C PRO A 43 25.07 5.05 -60.25
N LYS A 44 24.03 4.49 -59.62
CA LYS A 44 22.74 5.17 -59.45
C LYS A 44 22.92 6.41 -58.57
N ARG A 45 22.02 7.40 -58.69
CA ARG A 45 22.07 8.61 -57.86
C ARG A 45 21.41 8.40 -56.50
N THR A 46 20.27 7.70 -56.51
CA THR A 46 19.42 7.49 -55.34
C THR A 46 19.44 6.03 -54.89
N ILE A 47 19.24 5.82 -53.60
CA ILE A 47 19.12 4.48 -53.01
C ILE A 47 17.85 3.81 -53.54
N GLN A 48 16.75 4.55 -53.64
CA GLN A 48 15.49 4.00 -54.15
C GLN A 48 15.61 3.51 -55.60
N ALA A 49 16.34 4.21 -56.47
CA ALA A 49 16.55 3.75 -57.84
C ALA A 49 17.36 2.44 -57.91
N ALA A 50 18.33 2.24 -57.01
CA ALA A 50 19.05 0.97 -56.90
C ALA A 50 18.13 -0.15 -56.40
N ILE A 51 17.32 0.09 -55.36
CA ILE A 51 16.34 -0.91 -54.87
C ILE A 51 15.36 -1.32 -55.96
N ASN A 52 14.86 -0.35 -56.73
CA ASN A 52 13.91 -0.60 -57.82
C ASN A 52 14.52 -1.52 -58.88
N ALA A 53 15.82 -1.35 -59.19
CA ALA A 53 16.53 -2.13 -60.19
C ALA A 53 17.06 -3.48 -59.69
N ALA A 54 17.39 -3.59 -58.40
CA ALA A 54 17.96 -4.78 -57.79
C ALA A 54 17.00 -5.98 -57.75
N SER A 55 17.56 -7.19 -57.74
CA SER A 55 16.84 -8.44 -57.50
C SER A 55 16.89 -8.83 -56.02
N THR A 56 15.98 -9.69 -55.59
CA THR A 56 16.00 -10.30 -54.25
C THR A 56 17.36 -10.98 -54.01
N GLY A 57 18.00 -10.68 -52.90
CA GLY A 57 19.31 -11.20 -52.49
C GLY A 57 20.48 -10.28 -52.80
N ASP A 58 20.30 -9.24 -53.61
CA ASP A 58 21.38 -8.34 -54.04
C ASP A 58 21.92 -7.45 -52.90
N VAL A 59 23.12 -6.90 -53.15
CA VAL A 59 23.80 -5.94 -52.28
C VAL A 59 23.79 -4.55 -52.93
N ILE A 60 23.42 -3.52 -52.18
CA ILE A 60 23.48 -2.11 -52.58
C ILE A 60 24.56 -1.42 -51.74
N ASN A 61 25.65 -1.02 -52.40
CA ASN A 61 26.75 -0.27 -51.83
C ASN A 61 26.52 1.23 -52.04
N VAL A 62 26.33 1.97 -50.94
CA VAL A 62 26.04 3.41 -50.95
C VAL A 62 27.32 4.16 -50.55
N ALA A 63 27.82 4.99 -51.46
CA ALA A 63 29.01 5.79 -51.21
C ALA A 63 28.76 6.88 -50.14
N ALA A 64 29.85 7.47 -49.63
CA ALA A 64 29.78 8.62 -48.74
C ALA A 64 29.05 9.80 -49.42
N GLY A 65 28.26 10.53 -48.64
CA GLY A 65 27.48 11.66 -49.10
C GLY A 65 26.18 11.81 -48.33
N THR A 66 25.50 12.94 -48.57
CA THR A 66 24.16 13.20 -48.04
C THR A 66 23.10 12.82 -49.07
N TYR A 67 22.22 11.91 -48.69
CA TYR A 67 21.08 11.44 -49.47
C TYR A 67 19.80 11.93 -48.83
N GLN A 68 19.03 12.70 -49.60
CA GLN A 68 17.75 13.24 -49.16
C GLN A 68 16.61 12.38 -49.69
N GLU A 69 16.28 11.31 -48.97
CA GLU A 69 15.37 10.25 -49.44
C GLU A 69 14.52 9.67 -48.32
N ASN A 70 13.28 9.28 -48.61
CA ASN A 70 12.54 8.32 -47.79
C ASN A 70 12.57 6.99 -48.54
N VAL A 71 13.20 5.97 -47.96
CA VAL A 71 13.54 4.74 -48.69
C VAL A 71 12.60 3.59 -48.32
N MET A 72 11.97 2.98 -49.33
CA MET A 72 11.14 1.80 -49.17
C MET A 72 11.91 0.54 -49.62
N VAL A 73 12.15 -0.37 -48.67
CA VAL A 73 12.83 -1.65 -48.93
C VAL A 73 11.77 -2.74 -49.02
N SER A 74 11.38 -3.04 -50.25
CA SER A 74 10.33 -4.01 -50.61
C SER A 74 10.86 -5.35 -51.14
N LYS A 75 12.19 -5.53 -51.13
CA LYS A 75 12.89 -6.76 -51.54
C LYS A 75 13.88 -7.17 -50.47
N GLU A 76 14.16 -8.46 -50.34
CA GLU A 76 15.26 -8.97 -49.52
C GLU A 76 16.57 -8.44 -50.11
N LEU A 77 17.26 -7.56 -49.39
CA LEU A 77 18.43 -6.84 -49.86
C LEU A 77 19.38 -6.56 -48.70
N THR A 78 20.68 -6.49 -49.01
CA THR A 78 21.66 -5.87 -48.12
C THR A 78 21.97 -4.47 -48.61
N ILE A 79 21.74 -3.45 -47.78
CA ILE A 79 22.07 -2.05 -48.09
C ILE A 79 23.17 -1.60 -47.15
N LYS A 80 24.33 -1.27 -47.71
CA LYS A 80 25.57 -0.97 -47.00
C LYS A 80 26.05 0.43 -47.33
N GLY A 81 26.11 1.30 -46.33
CA GLY A 81 26.72 2.62 -46.47
C GLY A 81 28.24 2.60 -46.26
N ALA A 82 28.84 3.80 -46.34
CA ALA A 82 30.27 4.02 -46.16
C ALA A 82 30.71 4.17 -44.70
N GLY A 83 29.77 4.28 -43.75
CA GLY A 83 30.04 4.48 -42.33
C GLY A 83 28.90 5.18 -41.60
N LYS A 84 28.92 5.14 -40.26
CA LYS A 84 27.86 5.63 -39.39
C LYS A 84 28.14 6.95 -38.68
N GLU A 85 29.21 7.66 -39.03
CA GLU A 85 29.54 8.94 -38.41
C GLU A 85 28.83 10.12 -39.13
N SER A 86 28.78 11.28 -38.48
CA SER A 86 28.01 12.44 -38.95
C SER A 86 28.64 13.25 -40.10
N SER A 87 29.80 12.84 -40.63
CA SER A 87 30.50 13.56 -41.71
C SER A 87 30.18 12.96 -43.09
N PRO A 88 29.53 13.70 -44.00
CA PRO A 88 29.17 13.17 -45.33
C PRO A 88 30.37 13.00 -46.26
N ALA A 89 31.54 13.52 -45.90
CA ALA A 89 32.77 13.33 -46.67
C ALA A 89 33.28 11.88 -46.63
N THR A 90 32.97 11.17 -45.55
CA THR A 90 33.47 9.81 -45.30
C THR A 90 32.35 8.81 -44.98
N ASN A 91 31.12 9.27 -44.75
CA ASN A 91 30.00 8.43 -44.31
C ASN A 91 28.76 8.66 -45.18
N THR A 92 27.85 7.68 -45.15
CA THR A 92 26.55 7.78 -45.80
C THR A 92 25.55 8.39 -44.81
N ILE A 93 25.02 9.56 -45.16
CA ILE A 93 24.07 10.30 -44.35
C ILE A 93 22.71 10.30 -45.04
N LEU A 94 21.68 9.81 -44.34
CA LEU A 94 20.28 9.95 -44.76
C LEU A 94 19.61 11.06 -43.95
N THR A 95 18.90 11.96 -44.64
CA THR A 95 18.14 13.06 -44.04
C THR A 95 16.85 13.33 -44.83
N PRO A 96 15.74 13.76 -44.19
CA PRO A 96 14.53 14.08 -44.93
C PRO A 96 14.62 15.36 -45.76
N ALA A 97 13.63 15.56 -46.64
CA ALA A 97 13.41 16.83 -47.36
C ALA A 97 13.28 18.03 -46.41
N SER A 98 12.64 17.82 -45.27
CA SER A 98 12.40 18.79 -44.22
C SER A 98 12.52 18.09 -42.87
N ALA A 99 13.17 18.74 -41.90
CA ALA A 99 13.37 18.15 -40.57
C ALA A 99 12.04 17.78 -39.91
N CYS A 100 12.07 16.72 -39.12
CA CYS A 100 10.92 16.10 -38.45
C CYS A 100 9.80 15.64 -39.40
N GLN A 101 10.13 15.24 -40.63
CA GLN A 101 9.17 14.64 -41.55
C GLN A 101 9.66 13.31 -42.09
N GLY A 102 8.72 12.46 -42.48
CA GLY A 102 9.00 11.25 -43.22
C GLY A 102 9.70 10.15 -42.41
N ILE A 103 10.01 9.07 -43.12
CA ILE A 103 10.61 7.86 -42.58
C ILE A 103 11.88 7.56 -43.37
N GLY A 104 13.01 7.42 -42.68
CA GLY A 104 14.31 7.16 -43.33
C GLY A 104 14.30 5.86 -44.12
N PHE A 105 14.09 4.73 -43.43
CA PHE A 105 13.86 3.43 -44.06
C PHE A 105 12.52 2.81 -43.64
N THR A 106 11.75 2.32 -44.61
CA THR A 106 10.58 1.46 -44.38
C THR A 106 10.87 0.06 -44.90
N ILE A 107 11.00 -0.91 -44.00
CA ILE A 107 11.28 -2.31 -44.31
C ILE A 107 9.96 -3.09 -44.40
N THR A 108 9.68 -3.65 -45.58
CA THR A 108 8.46 -4.44 -45.88
C THR A 108 8.76 -5.83 -46.46
N ALA A 109 10.04 -6.16 -46.63
CA ALA A 109 10.50 -7.49 -47.03
C ALA A 109 11.26 -8.19 -45.89
N PRO A 110 11.22 -9.53 -45.84
CA PRO A 110 12.06 -10.29 -44.92
C PRO A 110 13.54 -10.20 -45.31
N ASN A 111 14.42 -10.63 -44.40
CA ASN A 111 15.86 -10.80 -44.66
C ASN A 111 16.60 -9.51 -45.11
N VAL A 112 16.02 -8.34 -44.84
CA VAL A 112 16.66 -7.07 -45.15
C VAL A 112 17.78 -6.78 -44.15
N THR A 113 18.95 -6.43 -44.64
CA THR A 113 20.07 -5.94 -43.82
C THR A 113 20.38 -4.49 -44.16
N LEU A 114 20.32 -3.60 -43.16
CA LEU A 114 20.78 -2.22 -43.26
C LEU A 114 22.04 -2.05 -42.41
N GLN A 115 23.11 -1.49 -42.98
CA GLN A 115 24.35 -1.32 -42.23
C GLN A 115 25.18 -0.10 -42.62
N GLN A 116 25.95 0.42 -41.66
CA GLN A 116 26.98 1.45 -41.86
C GLN A 116 26.44 2.78 -42.41
N MET A 117 25.39 3.33 -41.79
CA MET A 117 24.80 4.62 -42.18
C MET A 117 24.41 5.47 -40.97
N TYR A 118 24.43 6.79 -41.17
CA TYR A 118 23.94 7.79 -40.22
C TYR A 118 22.60 8.36 -40.71
N LEU A 119 21.53 8.20 -39.93
CA LEU A 119 20.20 8.74 -40.19
C LEU A 119 19.90 9.83 -39.18
N THR A 120 19.44 10.99 -39.66
CA THR A 120 19.09 12.10 -38.76
C THR A 120 17.88 12.90 -39.22
N GLN A 121 17.28 13.61 -38.26
CA GLN A 121 16.18 14.55 -38.46
C GLN A 121 14.87 13.97 -39.01
N TYR A 122 14.73 12.66 -39.21
CA TYR A 122 13.45 12.06 -39.59
C TYR A 122 12.41 12.14 -38.47
N GLU A 123 11.12 12.04 -38.83
CA GLU A 123 10.08 11.79 -37.83
C GLU A 123 10.28 10.42 -37.19
N VAL A 124 10.47 9.40 -38.04
CA VAL A 124 10.84 8.03 -37.67
C VAL A 124 12.10 7.63 -38.45
N ALA A 125 13.18 7.24 -37.77
CA ALA A 125 14.41 6.88 -38.51
C ALA A 125 14.24 5.55 -39.27
N VAL A 126 13.72 4.51 -38.61
CA VAL A 126 13.46 3.20 -39.24
C VAL A 126 12.07 2.66 -38.86
N GLN A 127 11.29 2.28 -39.86
CA GLN A 127 10.03 1.55 -39.74
C GLN A 127 10.23 0.10 -40.19
N ILE A 128 9.84 -0.85 -39.34
CA ILE A 128 9.84 -2.29 -39.63
C ILE A 128 8.39 -2.77 -39.62
N SER A 129 7.91 -3.28 -40.75
CA SER A 129 6.48 -3.53 -40.95
C SER A 129 6.18 -4.98 -41.29
N GLY A 130 5.98 -5.82 -40.27
CA GLY A 130 5.45 -7.16 -40.41
C GLY A 130 6.35 -8.13 -41.17
N VAL A 131 7.62 -8.22 -40.78
CA VAL A 131 8.64 -8.98 -41.54
C VAL A 131 9.43 -9.97 -40.68
N ALA A 132 10.06 -10.94 -41.31
CA ALA A 132 10.99 -11.87 -40.66
C ALA A 132 12.45 -11.51 -40.94
N ARG A 133 13.31 -11.64 -39.93
CA ARG A 133 14.77 -11.50 -40.01
C ARG A 133 15.28 -10.15 -40.55
N PRO A 134 14.73 -8.99 -40.13
CA PRO A 134 15.39 -7.72 -40.42
C PRO A 134 16.64 -7.56 -39.54
N THR A 135 17.72 -7.05 -40.14
CA THR A 135 18.99 -6.77 -39.47
C THR A 135 19.34 -5.30 -39.60
N LEU A 136 19.57 -4.62 -38.47
CA LEU A 136 20.21 -3.32 -38.41
C LEU A 136 21.58 -3.49 -37.76
N GLN A 137 22.65 -3.15 -38.46
CA GLN A 137 24.01 -3.37 -37.99
C GLN A 137 24.88 -2.15 -38.17
N ASP A 138 25.54 -1.70 -37.10
CA ASP A 138 26.50 -0.61 -37.16
C ASP A 138 25.88 0.68 -37.76
N MET A 139 24.68 1.01 -37.30
CA MET A 139 23.93 2.18 -37.73
C MET A 139 23.99 3.30 -36.67
N ALA A 140 23.73 4.54 -37.07
CA ALA A 140 23.50 5.65 -36.14
C ALA A 140 22.17 6.34 -36.48
N LEU A 141 21.18 6.18 -35.60
CA LEU A 141 19.87 6.83 -35.68
C LEU A 141 19.88 7.98 -34.66
N VAL A 142 20.06 9.21 -35.15
CA VAL A 142 20.40 10.36 -34.29
C VAL A 142 19.41 11.51 -34.48
N ASP A 143 18.85 12.00 -33.38
CA ASP A 143 17.98 13.18 -33.34
C ASP A 143 16.69 13.08 -34.18
N TYR A 144 16.15 11.87 -34.35
CA TYR A 144 14.79 11.66 -34.87
C TYR A 144 13.73 12.33 -33.98
N CYS A 145 12.64 12.81 -34.58
CA CYS A 145 11.69 13.69 -33.90
C CYS A 145 10.61 12.96 -33.11
N GLN A 146 10.34 11.68 -33.41
CA GLN A 146 9.43 10.85 -32.62
C GLN A 146 10.04 9.50 -32.26
N LYS A 147 10.49 8.71 -33.24
CA LYS A 147 10.92 7.31 -33.05
C LYS A 147 12.25 7.00 -33.70
N GLY A 148 13.13 6.29 -33.00
CA GLY A 148 14.33 5.72 -33.62
C GLY A 148 13.95 4.54 -34.50
N ILE A 149 13.38 3.51 -33.86
CA ILE A 149 12.87 2.32 -34.54
C ILE A 149 11.40 2.13 -34.15
N ASN A 150 10.52 2.00 -35.15
CA ASN A 150 9.11 1.68 -34.95
C ASN A 150 8.75 0.34 -35.58
N PHE A 151 8.04 -0.50 -34.83
CA PHE A 151 7.53 -1.80 -35.30
C PHE A 151 6.03 -1.74 -35.56
N SER A 152 5.59 -2.32 -36.68
CA SER A 152 4.19 -2.58 -36.99
C SER A 152 3.97 -4.03 -37.44
N GLY A 153 2.78 -4.58 -37.18
CA GLY A 153 2.45 -5.97 -37.52
C GLY A 153 3.21 -7.00 -36.67
N LEU A 154 3.29 -8.24 -37.17
CA LEU A 154 4.07 -9.32 -36.57
C LEU A 154 5.48 -9.35 -37.19
N THR A 155 6.50 -9.09 -36.37
CA THR A 155 7.90 -9.17 -36.78
C THR A 155 8.61 -10.31 -36.04
N THR A 156 9.51 -11.03 -36.70
CA THR A 156 10.21 -12.16 -36.05
C THR A 156 11.70 -12.17 -36.33
N ASN A 157 12.52 -12.66 -35.38
CA ASN A 157 13.96 -12.86 -35.52
C ASN A 157 14.75 -11.59 -35.89
N VAL A 158 14.43 -10.48 -35.23
CA VAL A 158 15.05 -9.17 -35.43
C VAL A 158 16.46 -9.15 -34.85
N THR A 159 17.43 -8.61 -35.58
CA THR A 159 18.77 -8.32 -35.06
C THR A 159 19.06 -6.83 -35.14
N ILE A 160 19.40 -6.20 -34.01
CA ILE A 160 19.88 -4.83 -33.94
C ILE A 160 21.23 -4.88 -33.22
N SER A 161 22.32 -4.59 -33.93
CA SER A 161 23.66 -4.69 -33.37
C SER A 161 24.51 -3.46 -33.64
N LYS A 162 25.38 -3.09 -32.69
CA LYS A 162 26.35 -1.99 -32.85
C LYS A 162 25.73 -0.64 -33.23
N THR A 163 24.45 -0.46 -32.89
CA THR A 163 23.62 0.63 -33.40
C THR A 163 23.37 1.67 -32.32
N SER A 164 23.61 2.94 -32.64
CA SER A 164 23.28 4.07 -31.77
C SER A 164 21.88 4.57 -32.08
N ILE A 165 21.00 4.61 -31.08
CA ILE A 165 19.60 5.04 -31.16
C ILE A 165 19.42 6.15 -30.14
N GLN A 166 19.80 7.37 -30.54
CA GLN A 166 20.02 8.43 -29.57
C GLN A 166 19.45 9.78 -29.98
N ARG A 167 19.23 10.61 -28.97
CA ARG A 167 19.06 12.04 -29.13
C ARG A 167 20.16 12.78 -28.42
N THR A 168 20.75 13.74 -29.11
CA THR A 168 21.75 14.64 -28.54
C THR A 168 21.10 15.89 -27.92
N SER A 169 19.84 16.13 -28.28
CA SER A 169 19.03 17.24 -27.77
C SER A 169 17.72 16.73 -27.17
N ALA A 170 17.34 17.25 -25.99
CA ALA A 170 16.08 16.89 -25.35
C ALA A 170 14.89 17.25 -26.24
N LYS A 171 13.96 16.31 -26.41
CA LYS A 171 12.68 16.55 -27.09
C LYS A 171 11.62 15.64 -26.49
N ALA A 172 10.50 16.24 -26.10
CA ALA A 172 9.41 15.55 -25.44
C ALA A 172 8.80 14.46 -26.34
N SER A 173 8.26 13.42 -25.71
CA SER A 173 7.54 12.29 -26.34
C SER A 173 8.37 11.42 -27.30
N THR A 174 9.70 11.56 -27.28
CA THR A 174 10.60 10.78 -28.13
C THR A 174 10.84 9.39 -27.54
N VAL A 175 10.86 8.38 -28.41
CA VAL A 175 11.08 7.00 -28.02
C VAL A 175 12.18 6.39 -28.87
N GLY A 176 13.15 5.70 -28.26
CA GLY A 176 14.18 5.00 -28.99
C GLY A 176 13.63 3.86 -29.84
N ILE A 177 13.05 2.86 -29.19
CA ILE A 177 12.41 1.71 -29.85
C ILE A 177 10.95 1.58 -29.41
N GLN A 178 10.03 1.46 -30.36
CA GLN A 178 8.60 1.37 -30.08
C GLN A 178 7.95 0.11 -30.67
N VAL A 179 7.17 -0.58 -29.82
CA VAL A 179 6.25 -1.66 -30.20
C VAL A 179 4.89 -1.39 -29.55
N LEU A 180 3.91 -0.98 -30.35
CA LEU A 180 2.57 -0.63 -29.84
C LEU A 180 1.66 -1.84 -29.63
N THR A 181 0.48 -1.58 -29.07
CA THR A 181 -0.45 -2.55 -28.50
C THR A 181 -0.83 -3.70 -29.43
N THR A 182 -0.99 -3.45 -30.73
CA THR A 182 -1.38 -4.46 -31.73
C THR A 182 -0.21 -5.15 -32.42
N ASN A 183 1.02 -4.73 -32.12
CA ASN A 183 2.22 -5.17 -32.84
C ASN A 183 2.96 -6.21 -32.00
N ALA A 184 3.36 -7.29 -32.65
CA ALA A 184 4.03 -8.41 -32.03
C ALA A 184 5.48 -8.50 -32.49
N VAL A 185 6.39 -8.83 -31.58
CA VAL A 185 7.76 -9.21 -31.94
C VAL A 185 8.13 -10.51 -31.24
N ASN A 186 8.62 -11.48 -32.01
CA ASN A 186 9.08 -12.75 -31.47
C ASN A 186 10.51 -13.05 -31.93
N GLY A 187 11.45 -13.18 -31.00
CA GLY A 187 12.87 -13.29 -31.33
C GLY A 187 13.44 -11.93 -31.68
N MET A 188 13.91 -11.16 -30.70
CA MET A 188 14.66 -9.93 -30.95
C MET A 188 15.98 -9.98 -30.19
N LEU A 189 17.08 -9.72 -30.89
CA LEU A 189 18.40 -9.49 -30.33
C LEU A 189 18.77 -8.01 -30.46
N ILE A 190 19.05 -7.35 -29.34
CA ILE A 190 19.70 -6.05 -29.26
C ILE A 190 21.08 -6.28 -28.64
N ASP A 191 22.15 -6.03 -29.38
CA ASP A 191 23.52 -6.35 -28.94
C ASP A 191 24.50 -5.19 -29.22
N ASN A 192 25.33 -4.82 -28.25
CA ASN A 192 26.32 -3.75 -28.42
C ASN A 192 25.72 -2.41 -28.89
N CYS A 193 24.51 -2.06 -28.42
CA CYS A 193 23.80 -0.86 -28.83
C CYS A 193 23.89 0.26 -27.79
N LEU A 194 23.65 1.50 -28.23
CA LEU A 194 23.46 2.66 -27.38
C LEU A 194 22.01 3.17 -27.55
N ILE A 195 21.24 3.27 -26.47
CA ILE A 195 19.89 3.85 -26.46
C ILE A 195 19.85 5.00 -25.47
N SER A 196 19.88 6.25 -25.96
CA SER A 196 20.13 7.40 -25.08
C SER A 196 19.40 8.70 -25.42
N GLY A 197 19.15 9.52 -24.41
CA GLY A 197 18.63 10.89 -24.57
C GLY A 197 17.15 11.00 -24.94
N ASN A 198 16.42 9.89 -24.97
CA ASN A 198 15.00 9.87 -25.30
C ASN A 198 14.11 10.26 -24.12
N THR A 199 12.83 10.54 -24.36
CA THR A 199 11.86 10.52 -23.26
C THR A 199 11.75 9.09 -22.69
N GLN A 200 11.67 8.08 -23.56
CA GLN A 200 11.75 6.67 -23.16
C GLN A 200 12.71 5.92 -24.08
N GLY A 201 13.64 5.13 -23.54
CA GLY A 201 14.59 4.37 -24.36
C GLY A 201 13.88 3.30 -25.20
N MET A 202 13.03 2.50 -24.56
CA MET A 202 12.15 1.53 -25.22
C MET A 202 10.74 1.55 -24.63
N LEU A 203 9.73 1.53 -25.49
CA LEU A 203 8.32 1.51 -25.14
C LEU A 203 7.62 0.34 -25.83
N VAL A 204 7.16 -0.62 -25.02
CA VAL A 204 6.36 -1.75 -25.47
C VAL A 204 5.02 -1.74 -24.76
N THR A 205 3.91 -1.62 -25.49
CA THR A 205 2.57 -1.53 -24.90
C THR A 205 1.69 -2.74 -25.22
N GLN A 206 0.65 -2.95 -24.42
CA GLN A 206 -0.28 -4.08 -24.53
C GLN A 206 -1.74 -3.62 -24.46
N SER A 207 -2.63 -4.34 -25.14
CA SER A 207 -4.07 -4.14 -25.05
C SER A 207 -4.79 -5.37 -24.48
N THR A 208 -6.10 -5.25 -24.29
CA THR A 208 -6.97 -6.34 -23.85
C THR A 208 -7.07 -7.51 -24.83
N THR A 209 -6.60 -7.35 -26.07
CA THR A 209 -6.33 -8.46 -27.00
C THR A 209 -4.82 -8.68 -27.03
N PRO A 210 -4.29 -9.61 -26.19
CA PRO A 210 -2.86 -9.70 -26.00
C PRO A 210 -2.15 -10.20 -27.25
N VAL A 211 -1.05 -9.54 -27.61
CA VAL A 211 -0.10 -10.02 -28.62
C VAL A 211 1.27 -10.26 -28.01
N ALA A 212 2.10 -11.09 -28.66
CA ALA A 212 3.38 -11.52 -28.11
C ALA A 212 4.47 -10.44 -28.19
N PHE A 213 5.28 -10.35 -27.13
CA PHE A 213 6.61 -9.77 -27.16
C PHE A 213 7.53 -10.75 -26.42
N ASP A 214 8.07 -11.70 -27.17
CA ASP A 214 8.56 -12.98 -26.66
C ASP A 214 9.94 -13.32 -27.25
N GLN A 215 10.73 -14.10 -26.51
CA GLN A 215 12.11 -14.47 -26.87
C GLN A 215 12.98 -13.22 -27.15
N ILE A 216 13.13 -12.38 -26.13
CA ILE A 216 13.78 -11.07 -26.26
C ILE A 216 15.12 -11.07 -25.53
N THR A 217 16.20 -10.80 -26.25
CA THR A 217 17.54 -10.65 -25.69
C THR A 217 18.04 -9.23 -25.91
N ILE A 218 18.35 -8.52 -24.81
CA ILE A 218 19.04 -7.23 -24.84
C ILE A 218 20.34 -7.41 -24.07
N GLN A 219 21.47 -7.22 -24.75
CA GLN A 219 22.76 -7.52 -24.17
C GLN A 219 23.89 -6.58 -24.59
N ASN A 220 24.94 -6.51 -23.77
CA ASN A 220 26.17 -5.75 -24.03
C ASN A 220 25.91 -4.28 -24.41
N SER A 221 24.82 -3.69 -23.91
CA SER A 221 24.29 -2.43 -24.43
C SER A 221 24.23 -1.37 -23.34
N THR A 222 24.39 -0.11 -23.77
CA THR A 222 24.25 1.05 -22.90
C THR A 222 22.87 1.68 -23.09
N ILE A 223 22.10 1.82 -22.01
CA ILE A 223 20.82 2.51 -22.01
C ILE A 223 20.92 3.65 -21.01
N SER A 224 21.02 4.89 -21.46
CA SER A 224 21.35 5.99 -20.54
C SER A 224 20.64 7.30 -20.84
N ASN A 225 20.49 8.16 -19.84
CA ASN A 225 19.94 9.51 -19.99
C ASN A 225 18.55 9.54 -20.65
N ASN A 226 17.74 8.48 -20.49
CA ASN A 226 16.36 8.47 -20.97
C ASN A 226 15.45 9.04 -19.88
N PHE A 227 14.78 10.14 -20.19
CA PHE A 227 14.26 11.08 -19.19
C PHE A 227 13.21 10.47 -18.25
N GLN A 228 12.26 9.68 -18.77
CA GLN A 228 11.19 9.08 -17.96
C GLN A 228 11.42 7.60 -17.67
N LYS A 229 11.85 6.82 -18.67
CA LYS A 229 12.11 5.38 -18.52
C LYS A 229 13.23 4.93 -19.44
N GLY A 230 14.12 4.09 -18.94
CA GLY A 230 15.11 3.41 -19.79
C GLY A 230 14.41 2.38 -20.66
N LEU A 231 13.85 1.35 -20.03
CA LEU A 231 13.10 0.28 -20.68
C LEU A 231 11.70 0.17 -20.08
N TYR A 232 10.65 0.19 -20.90
CA TYR A 232 9.26 0.08 -20.45
C TYR A 232 8.50 -1.00 -21.21
N PHE A 233 8.01 -2.00 -20.48
CA PHE A 233 7.35 -3.18 -21.03
C PHE A 233 5.98 -3.45 -20.40
N GLU A 234 4.92 -3.41 -21.20
CA GLU A 234 3.58 -3.90 -20.79
C GLU A 234 3.32 -5.35 -21.22
N LYS A 235 4.24 -5.92 -21.99
CA LYS A 235 4.29 -7.33 -22.42
C LYS A 235 5.76 -7.74 -22.59
N LEU A 236 6.15 -8.86 -21.98
CA LEU A 236 7.51 -9.42 -22.09
C LEU A 236 7.50 -10.87 -21.61
N SER A 237 8.07 -11.79 -22.38
CA SER A 237 8.27 -13.19 -21.98
C SER A 237 9.55 -13.76 -22.55
N ASN A 238 10.07 -14.79 -21.88
CA ASN A 238 11.29 -15.51 -22.25
C ASN A 238 12.41 -14.52 -22.60
N ALA A 239 12.70 -13.62 -21.66
CA ALA A 239 13.53 -12.46 -21.89
C ALA A 239 14.83 -12.53 -21.09
N LEU A 240 15.93 -12.20 -21.77
CA LEU A 240 17.26 -12.05 -21.18
C LEU A 240 17.73 -10.60 -21.35
N LEU A 241 17.88 -9.90 -20.23
CA LEU A 241 18.54 -8.61 -20.15
C LEU A 241 19.92 -8.86 -19.51
N SER A 242 21.02 -8.68 -20.24
CA SER A 242 22.33 -9.11 -19.74
C SER A 242 23.48 -8.17 -20.09
N ASN A 243 24.42 -7.94 -19.17
CA ASN A 243 25.57 -7.08 -19.44
C ASN A 243 25.15 -5.69 -19.93
N LEU A 244 24.19 -5.09 -19.21
CA LEU A 244 23.71 -3.75 -19.50
C LEU A 244 24.43 -2.73 -18.63
N THR A 245 24.81 -1.61 -19.25
CA THR A 245 25.19 -0.39 -18.52
C THR A 245 24.01 0.57 -18.59
N MET A 246 23.35 0.79 -17.46
CA MET A 246 22.22 1.70 -17.35
C MET A 246 22.52 2.84 -16.39
N GLU A 247 22.39 4.08 -16.88
CA GLU A 247 22.73 5.27 -16.10
C GLU A 247 21.72 6.40 -16.36
N ASN A 248 21.30 7.11 -15.33
CA ASN A 248 20.49 8.33 -15.46
C ASN A 248 19.14 8.13 -16.20
N ASN A 249 18.50 6.97 -16.03
CA ASN A 249 17.20 6.69 -16.63
C ASN A 249 16.06 6.96 -15.64
N GLY A 250 14.99 7.62 -16.11
CA GLY A 250 13.88 8.01 -15.24
C GLY A 250 14.34 9.05 -14.21
N THR A 251 14.74 10.21 -14.71
CA THR A 251 15.27 11.34 -13.95
C THR A 251 14.40 12.60 -14.11
N ASP A 252 13.26 12.49 -14.78
CA ASP A 252 12.35 13.61 -15.03
C ASP A 252 11.73 14.13 -13.72
N PRO A 253 12.06 15.36 -13.28
CA PRO A 253 11.55 15.90 -12.02
C PRO A 253 10.03 16.13 -12.03
N THR A 254 9.40 16.10 -13.20
CA THR A 254 7.96 16.35 -13.38
C THR A 254 7.15 15.09 -13.60
N TYR A 255 7.79 13.92 -13.71
CA TYR A 255 7.13 12.65 -13.97
C TYR A 255 7.03 11.81 -12.69
N GLU A 256 5.87 11.23 -12.44
CA GLU A 256 5.58 10.50 -11.21
C GLU A 256 5.90 8.99 -11.29
N PHE A 257 6.23 8.47 -12.47
CA PHE A 257 6.48 7.04 -12.70
C PHE A 257 7.88 6.76 -13.24
N ASN A 258 8.87 7.58 -12.88
CA ASN A 258 10.25 7.38 -13.27
C ASN A 258 10.76 6.00 -12.86
N ASN A 259 11.40 5.28 -13.79
CA ASN A 259 12.04 3.99 -13.50
C ASN A 259 13.21 3.77 -14.46
N GLY A 260 14.26 3.08 -14.00
CA GLY A 260 15.32 2.62 -14.91
C GLY A 260 14.79 1.55 -15.86
N ILE A 261 14.36 0.44 -15.29
CA ILE A 261 13.64 -0.64 -15.97
C ILE A 261 12.23 -0.72 -15.35
N ASP A 262 11.22 -0.70 -16.21
CA ASP A 262 9.83 -0.83 -15.81
C ASP A 262 9.14 -1.95 -16.60
N ILE A 263 8.99 -3.10 -15.94
CA ILE A 263 8.19 -4.22 -16.40
C ILE A 263 6.80 -4.06 -15.76
N ASN A 264 5.86 -3.48 -16.50
CA ASN A 264 4.50 -3.17 -16.10
C ASN A 264 3.49 -4.06 -16.84
N LEU A 265 3.58 -5.37 -16.66
CA LEU A 265 2.85 -6.32 -17.50
C LEU A 265 1.34 -6.17 -17.34
N LYS A 266 0.64 -6.12 -18.47
CA LYS A 266 -0.82 -6.00 -18.57
C LYS A 266 -1.35 -7.17 -19.39
N TYR A 267 -2.56 -7.63 -19.10
CA TYR A 267 -3.35 -8.53 -19.93
C TYR A 267 -2.56 -9.73 -20.50
N GLY A 268 -2.54 -10.86 -19.79
CA GLY A 268 -1.96 -12.10 -20.31
C GLY A 268 -1.05 -12.85 -19.32
N THR A 269 -0.51 -13.96 -19.78
CA THR A 269 0.38 -14.81 -18.99
C THR A 269 1.79 -14.70 -19.54
N TYR A 270 2.73 -14.41 -18.64
CA TYR A 270 4.12 -14.14 -18.96
C TYR A 270 5.04 -15.00 -18.10
N ALA A 271 6.22 -15.32 -18.62
CA ALA A 271 7.18 -16.12 -17.88
C ALA A 271 8.62 -15.81 -18.23
N ASN A 272 9.53 -16.28 -17.37
CA ASN A 272 10.96 -16.42 -17.63
C ASN A 272 11.62 -15.09 -18.01
N ILE A 273 11.72 -14.18 -17.05
CA ILE A 273 12.44 -12.92 -17.23
C ILE A 273 13.71 -12.96 -16.38
N THR A 274 14.86 -12.85 -17.03
CA THR A 274 16.18 -12.80 -16.38
C THR A 274 16.85 -11.47 -16.66
N LEU A 275 17.29 -10.79 -15.60
CA LEU A 275 18.20 -9.64 -15.67
C LEU A 275 19.49 -10.00 -14.93
N GLN A 276 20.61 -9.95 -15.65
CA GLN A 276 21.88 -10.38 -15.08
C GLN A 276 23.11 -9.60 -15.51
N ASN A 277 24.16 -9.66 -14.68
CA ASN A 277 25.49 -9.10 -15.00
C ASN A 277 25.40 -7.62 -15.41
N SER A 278 24.48 -6.85 -14.84
CA SER A 278 24.19 -5.47 -15.28
C SER A 278 24.52 -4.45 -14.19
N ASP A 279 24.99 -3.28 -14.60
CA ASP A 279 25.23 -2.12 -13.73
C ASP A 279 24.14 -1.08 -13.99
N ILE A 280 23.27 -0.88 -13.01
CA ILE A 280 22.12 0.01 -13.09
C ILE A 280 22.29 1.06 -12.02
N THR A 281 22.60 2.28 -12.44
CA THR A 281 22.99 3.38 -11.56
C THR A 281 22.15 4.62 -11.83
N ASN A 282 22.02 5.45 -10.79
CA ASN A 282 21.32 6.73 -10.81
C ASN A 282 19.98 6.71 -11.59
N SER A 283 19.22 5.63 -11.46
CA SER A 283 18.00 5.41 -12.24
C SER A 283 16.77 5.29 -11.33
N GLY A 284 15.64 5.86 -11.75
CA GLY A 284 14.41 5.89 -10.97
C GLY A 284 14.39 6.96 -9.87
N ALA A 285 14.53 8.23 -10.25
CA ALA A 285 14.34 9.38 -9.36
C ALA A 285 12.87 9.57 -8.98
N ASN A 286 12.60 10.02 -7.75
CA ASN A 286 11.23 10.18 -7.27
C ASN A 286 10.38 11.12 -8.16
N GLY A 287 11.00 12.13 -8.78
CA GLY A 287 10.31 13.08 -9.65
C GLY A 287 9.12 13.72 -8.95
N ALA A 288 7.96 13.69 -9.61
CA ALA A 288 6.70 14.22 -9.08
C ALA A 288 5.89 13.20 -8.25
N ALA A 289 6.44 12.01 -7.96
CA ALA A 289 5.73 10.96 -7.26
C ALA A 289 5.40 11.36 -5.80
N LEU A 290 4.13 11.22 -5.43
CA LEU A 290 3.68 11.42 -4.04
C LEU A 290 3.94 10.18 -3.17
N ASP A 291 3.90 8.99 -3.76
CA ASP A 291 4.23 7.74 -3.08
C ASP A 291 5.73 7.44 -3.23
N SER A 292 6.43 7.33 -2.11
CA SER A 292 7.87 7.06 -2.06
C SER A 292 8.27 5.70 -2.64
N GLN A 293 7.30 4.83 -2.90
CA GLN A 293 7.49 3.51 -3.51
C GLN A 293 7.33 3.52 -5.04
N SER A 294 6.91 4.63 -5.65
CA SER A 294 6.59 4.67 -7.08
C SER A 294 7.83 4.39 -7.95
N ALA A 295 8.87 5.20 -7.79
CA ALA A 295 10.08 5.16 -8.60
C ALA A 295 11.08 4.13 -8.08
N ALA A 296 11.74 3.40 -8.98
CA ALA A 296 12.79 2.44 -8.65
C ALA A 296 13.79 2.31 -9.80
N ALA A 297 15.02 1.88 -9.49
CA ALA A 297 15.97 1.46 -10.52
C ALA A 297 15.37 0.31 -11.36
N ILE A 298 14.71 -0.65 -10.70
CA ILE A 298 14.02 -1.77 -11.34
C ILE A 298 12.62 -1.92 -10.72
N ALA A 299 11.57 -1.77 -11.52
CA ALA A 299 10.19 -2.05 -11.11
C ALA A 299 9.61 -3.19 -11.96
N ILE A 300 9.11 -4.25 -11.31
CA ILE A 300 8.53 -5.44 -11.96
C ILE A 300 7.17 -5.74 -11.36
N LYS A 301 6.11 -5.65 -12.16
CA LYS A 301 4.75 -5.96 -11.73
C LYS A 301 3.96 -6.62 -12.85
N ALA A 302 2.98 -7.41 -12.43
CA ALA A 302 1.92 -7.94 -13.27
C ALA A 302 0.59 -7.41 -12.73
N ARG A 303 -0.08 -6.59 -13.54
CA ARG A 303 -1.27 -5.83 -13.16
C ARG A 303 -2.50 -6.74 -13.07
N ASP A 304 -3.15 -6.74 -11.91
CA ASP A 304 -4.40 -7.48 -11.63
C ASP A 304 -5.47 -6.58 -10.97
N ASP A 305 -5.21 -5.27 -10.88
CA ASP A 305 -6.01 -4.33 -10.12
C ASP A 305 -7.26 -3.83 -10.86
N ALA A 306 -8.33 -3.62 -10.09
CA ALA A 306 -9.54 -2.96 -10.54
C ALA A 306 -9.32 -1.45 -10.77
N PRO A 307 -10.07 -0.82 -11.69
CA PRO A 307 -11.11 -1.42 -12.54
C PRO A 307 -10.60 -1.97 -13.88
N LEU A 308 -9.36 -1.69 -14.28
CA LEU A 308 -8.91 -1.98 -15.65
C LEU A 308 -8.38 -3.40 -15.86
N TYR A 309 -7.69 -3.98 -14.87
CA TYR A 309 -6.91 -5.21 -15.07
C TYR A 309 -7.53 -6.44 -14.40
N HIS A 310 -8.51 -6.26 -13.51
CA HIS A 310 -9.11 -7.35 -12.74
C HIS A 310 -9.87 -8.42 -13.57
N THR A 311 -10.37 -8.09 -14.76
CA THR A 311 -11.11 -9.04 -15.63
C THR A 311 -10.20 -9.91 -16.47
N LEU A 312 -9.03 -9.39 -16.84
CA LEU A 312 -7.98 -10.11 -17.55
C LEU A 312 -6.62 -9.77 -16.90
N PRO A 313 -6.35 -10.31 -15.71
CA PRO A 313 -5.14 -9.97 -14.97
C PRO A 313 -3.90 -10.46 -15.71
N ALA A 314 -2.82 -9.69 -15.60
CA ALA A 314 -1.51 -10.18 -15.98
C ALA A 314 -1.00 -11.16 -14.92
N VAL A 315 -0.32 -12.21 -15.37
CA VAL A 315 0.38 -13.15 -14.50
C VAL A 315 1.84 -13.25 -14.95
N LEU A 316 2.77 -13.20 -14.00
CA LEU A 316 4.20 -13.40 -14.27
C LEU A 316 4.77 -14.49 -13.37
N SER A 317 5.42 -15.50 -13.96
CA SER A 317 6.14 -16.55 -13.24
C SER A 317 7.61 -16.63 -13.66
N GLY A 318 8.52 -16.79 -12.71
CA GLY A 318 9.94 -16.98 -12.99
C GLY A 318 10.63 -15.66 -13.32
N VAL A 319 11.08 -14.97 -12.27
CA VAL A 319 11.87 -13.75 -12.37
C VAL A 319 13.21 -13.98 -11.70
N ILE A 320 14.30 -13.75 -12.41
CA ILE A 320 15.66 -13.91 -11.89
C ILE A 320 16.40 -12.58 -12.03
N LEU A 321 16.82 -12.01 -10.91
CA LEU A 321 17.76 -10.88 -10.86
C LEU A 321 19.09 -11.42 -10.33
N LYS A 322 20.11 -11.50 -11.18
CA LYS A 322 21.38 -12.18 -10.84
C LYS A 322 22.61 -11.32 -11.09
N ASN A 323 23.54 -11.25 -10.16
CA ASN A 323 24.85 -10.66 -10.42
C ASN A 323 24.75 -9.21 -10.95
N ASN A 324 23.86 -8.39 -10.41
CA ASN A 324 23.71 -6.99 -10.82
C ASN A 324 24.26 -6.05 -9.75
N ARG A 325 24.79 -4.90 -10.17
CA ARG A 325 25.05 -3.76 -9.31
C ARG A 325 23.89 -2.79 -9.45
N ILE A 326 23.19 -2.50 -8.35
CA ILE A 326 21.95 -1.72 -8.39
C ILE A 326 22.09 -0.54 -7.44
N ASP A 327 22.08 0.65 -8.04
CA ASP A 327 22.12 1.94 -7.39
C ASP A 327 21.03 2.85 -7.99
N GLY A 328 20.34 3.59 -7.13
CA GLY A 328 19.24 4.43 -7.55
C GLY A 328 18.90 5.46 -6.49
N PRO A 329 18.50 6.67 -6.88
CA PRO A 329 18.25 7.76 -5.93
C PRO A 329 17.07 7.49 -4.99
N GLN A 330 16.05 6.72 -5.42
CA GLN A 330 14.83 6.50 -4.64
C GLN A 330 14.72 5.08 -4.06
N ASN A 331 14.57 4.08 -4.92
CA ASN A 331 14.46 2.66 -4.55
C ASN A 331 15.32 1.80 -5.47
N GLY A 332 15.80 0.67 -4.95
CA GLY A 332 16.54 -0.32 -5.75
C GLY A 332 15.59 -1.15 -6.62
N ILE A 333 14.96 -2.16 -6.01
CA ILE A 333 14.06 -3.09 -6.69
C ILE A 333 12.65 -2.99 -6.10
N ARG A 334 11.63 -2.95 -6.95
CA ARG A 334 10.23 -3.09 -6.55
C ARG A 334 9.55 -4.22 -7.30
N PHE A 335 8.96 -5.16 -6.55
CA PHE A 335 8.04 -6.17 -7.06
C PHE A 335 6.60 -5.80 -6.70
N GLY A 336 5.70 -5.80 -7.69
CA GLY A 336 4.30 -5.41 -7.54
C GLY A 336 4.08 -3.89 -7.57
N GLU A 337 2.83 -3.48 -7.66
CA GLU A 337 2.38 -2.08 -7.71
C GLU A 337 2.50 -1.39 -6.35
N PHE A 338 2.91 -0.12 -6.37
CA PHE A 338 2.86 0.70 -5.16
C PHE A 338 1.40 0.95 -4.77
N GLY A 339 1.13 1.03 -3.46
CA GLY A 339 -0.23 1.20 -2.94
C GLY A 339 -1.19 0.01 -3.13
N LYS A 340 -0.80 -1.07 -3.81
CA LYS A 340 -1.64 -2.26 -4.05
C LYS A 340 -0.86 -3.55 -3.78
N ILE A 341 -1.55 -4.68 -3.64
CA ILE A 341 -0.93 -6.01 -3.53
C ILE A 341 -1.36 -6.83 -4.76
N ASN A 342 -0.40 -7.24 -5.58
CA ASN A 342 -0.68 -8.09 -6.75
C ASN A 342 -0.56 -9.58 -6.42
N ALA A 343 -1.26 -10.44 -7.16
CA ALA A 343 -1.13 -11.89 -7.07
C ALA A 343 0.22 -12.39 -7.60
N SER A 344 0.84 -11.69 -8.56
CA SER A 344 2.14 -12.02 -9.15
C SER A 344 3.00 -10.76 -9.41
N PRO A 345 4.32 -10.85 -9.66
CA PRO A 345 5.11 -12.03 -9.98
C PRO A 345 5.20 -13.12 -8.90
N VAL A 346 5.42 -14.36 -9.33
CA VAL A 346 5.75 -15.53 -8.48
C VAL A 346 7.05 -16.19 -8.94
N GLY A 347 7.71 -16.96 -8.07
CA GLY A 347 8.99 -17.60 -8.40
C GLY A 347 10.11 -16.58 -8.63
N ILE A 348 10.21 -15.61 -7.72
CA ILE A 348 11.17 -14.51 -7.80
C ILE A 348 12.46 -14.91 -7.07
N ILE A 349 13.58 -14.88 -7.79
CA ILE A 349 14.91 -15.14 -7.26
C ILE A 349 15.76 -13.88 -7.47
N VAL A 350 16.32 -13.37 -6.38
CA VAL A 350 17.27 -12.25 -6.36
C VAL A 350 18.56 -12.80 -5.80
N GLU A 351 19.59 -12.96 -6.62
CA GLU A 351 20.84 -13.58 -6.21
C GLU A 351 22.11 -12.84 -6.62
N GLN A 352 23.11 -12.81 -5.74
CA GLN A 352 24.43 -12.25 -6.05
C GLN A 352 24.40 -10.80 -6.51
N ASN A 353 23.39 -10.00 -6.14
CA ASN A 353 23.34 -8.59 -6.50
C ASN A 353 24.01 -7.73 -5.42
N ASP A 354 24.60 -6.60 -5.83
CA ASP A 354 24.98 -5.52 -4.92
C ASP A 354 23.79 -4.56 -4.74
N LEU A 355 23.25 -4.56 -3.52
CA LEU A 355 22.18 -3.70 -3.03
C LEU A 355 22.66 -2.81 -1.88
N SER A 356 23.97 -2.57 -1.77
CA SER A 356 24.59 -1.85 -0.64
C SER A 356 24.47 -0.34 -0.69
N PHE A 357 23.99 0.21 -1.81
CA PHE A 357 23.89 1.64 -2.03
C PHE A 357 22.82 2.30 -1.15
N GLY A 358 23.00 3.59 -0.90
CA GLY A 358 22.08 4.38 -0.09
C GLY A 358 20.84 4.76 -0.89
N PHE A 359 19.73 4.05 -0.66
CA PHE A 359 18.42 4.40 -1.23
C PHE A 359 17.68 5.38 -0.31
N THR A 360 17.03 6.41 -0.88
CA THR A 360 16.23 7.36 -0.09
C THR A 360 15.09 6.66 0.65
N TYR A 361 14.50 5.61 0.08
CA TYR A 361 13.46 4.83 0.74
C TYR A 361 13.89 3.38 1.01
N LYS A 362 13.95 2.49 0.00
CA LYS A 362 14.24 1.07 0.23
C LYS A 362 15.06 0.42 -0.88
N ALA A 363 15.94 -0.51 -0.49
CA ALA A 363 16.69 -1.35 -1.42
C ALA A 363 15.77 -2.36 -2.13
N LEU A 364 14.79 -2.91 -1.41
CA LEU A 364 13.82 -3.87 -1.95
C LEU A 364 12.42 -3.59 -1.40
N ILE A 365 11.45 -3.48 -2.30
CA ILE A 365 10.03 -3.36 -2.00
C ILE A 365 9.29 -4.58 -2.56
N HIS A 366 8.44 -5.19 -1.76
CA HIS A 366 7.67 -6.36 -2.14
C HIS A 366 6.17 -6.18 -1.86
N ARG A 367 5.38 -6.18 -2.94
CA ARG A 367 3.93 -5.95 -2.94
C ARG A 367 3.19 -7.06 -3.69
N THR A 368 3.67 -8.30 -3.58
CA THR A 368 3.04 -9.45 -4.24
C THR A 368 2.67 -10.53 -3.23
N GLN A 369 1.79 -11.45 -3.61
CA GLN A 369 1.41 -12.60 -2.77
C GLN A 369 2.46 -13.73 -2.77
N GLY A 370 3.40 -13.74 -3.73
CA GLY A 370 4.46 -14.73 -3.83
C GLY A 370 5.64 -14.47 -2.89
N THR A 371 6.60 -15.39 -2.84
CA THR A 371 7.86 -15.22 -2.11
C THR A 371 8.93 -14.61 -3.02
N VAL A 372 9.69 -13.64 -2.49
CA VAL A 372 10.96 -13.17 -3.07
C VAL A 372 12.08 -13.89 -2.34
N THR A 373 12.81 -14.75 -3.05
CA THR A 373 13.94 -15.48 -2.50
C THR A 373 15.22 -14.70 -2.73
N LEU A 374 15.91 -14.34 -1.64
CA LEU A 374 17.19 -13.64 -1.65
C LEU A 374 18.31 -14.62 -1.31
N ASN A 375 19.25 -14.79 -2.24
CA ASN A 375 20.42 -15.64 -2.06
C ASN A 375 21.69 -14.82 -2.29
N CYS A 376 22.61 -14.80 -1.34
CA CYS A 376 23.96 -14.29 -1.58
C CYS A 376 24.01 -12.84 -2.10
N ASN A 377 23.05 -11.97 -1.75
CA ASN A 377 23.16 -10.56 -2.14
C ASN A 377 24.02 -9.80 -1.13
N TRP A 378 24.70 -8.77 -1.60
CA TRP A 378 25.37 -7.81 -0.73
C TRP A 378 24.41 -6.66 -0.41
N HIS A 379 24.32 -6.32 0.87
CA HIS A 379 23.34 -5.35 1.38
C HIS A 379 24.01 -4.17 2.09
N GLY A 380 25.33 -4.03 1.98
CA GLY A 380 26.12 -3.06 2.74
C GLY A 380 26.36 -3.46 4.19
N SER A 381 25.84 -4.61 4.62
CA SER A 381 25.99 -5.13 5.98
C SER A 381 25.85 -6.65 6.00
N THR A 382 26.55 -7.28 6.93
CA THR A 382 26.36 -8.70 7.28
C THR A 382 25.37 -8.89 8.43
N THR A 383 24.88 -7.80 9.03
CA THR A 383 23.98 -7.83 10.19
C THR A 383 22.52 -8.00 9.76
N PRO A 384 21.84 -9.10 10.12
CA PRO A 384 20.49 -9.41 9.62
C PRO A 384 19.42 -8.35 9.88
N SER A 385 19.49 -7.62 11.00
CA SER A 385 18.55 -6.52 11.30
C SER A 385 18.75 -5.33 10.37
N THR A 386 20.00 -4.94 10.10
CA THR A 386 20.35 -3.89 9.14
C THR A 386 19.89 -4.25 7.73
N ILE A 387 20.12 -5.50 7.31
CA ILE A 387 19.67 -6.00 6.01
C ILE A 387 18.14 -5.88 5.89
N ARG A 388 17.40 -6.37 6.90
CA ARG A 388 15.94 -6.31 6.91
C ARG A 388 15.39 -4.89 6.91
N ASN A 389 16.07 -3.92 7.53
CA ASN A 389 15.66 -2.53 7.51
C ASN A 389 15.68 -1.91 6.10
N GLY A 390 16.54 -2.45 5.22
CA GLY A 390 16.57 -2.06 3.80
C GLY A 390 15.35 -2.52 2.99
N PHE A 391 14.47 -3.32 3.59
CA PHE A 391 13.31 -3.90 2.90
C PHE A 391 11.98 -3.32 3.38
N GLU A 392 10.98 -3.43 2.52
CA GLU A 392 9.58 -3.14 2.81
C GLU A 392 8.72 -4.22 2.16
N SER A 393 7.78 -4.81 2.91
CA SER A 393 6.79 -5.72 2.34
C SER A 393 5.39 -5.37 2.82
N ALA A 394 4.40 -5.52 1.96
CA ALA A 394 3.00 -5.47 2.34
C ALA A 394 2.23 -6.64 1.73
N GLY A 395 1.13 -7.02 2.37
CA GLY A 395 0.32 -8.19 1.97
C GLY A 395 0.78 -9.49 2.64
N ASN A 396 0.41 -10.62 2.05
CA ASN A 396 0.68 -11.96 2.59
C ASN A 396 1.95 -12.62 2.01
N GLY A 397 2.60 -11.98 1.02
CA GLY A 397 3.86 -12.48 0.48
C GLY A 397 5.01 -12.30 1.47
N THR A 398 6.11 -13.01 1.22
CA THR A 398 7.30 -12.98 2.08
C THR A 398 8.56 -12.62 1.31
N ILE A 399 9.47 -11.89 1.97
CA ILE A 399 10.86 -11.75 1.55
C ILE A 399 11.67 -12.79 2.33
N SER A 400 12.17 -13.82 1.64
CA SER A 400 12.95 -14.91 2.23
C SER A 400 14.44 -14.67 2.04
N LEU A 401 15.12 -14.26 3.11
CA LEU A 401 16.58 -14.13 3.20
C LEU A 401 17.21 -15.52 3.46
N ASN A 402 17.37 -16.33 2.41
CA ASN A 402 17.87 -17.70 2.53
C ASN A 402 19.37 -17.75 2.81
N GLN A 403 20.14 -16.96 2.06
CA GLN A 403 21.60 -16.90 2.18
C GLN A 403 22.07 -15.45 2.17
N VAL A 404 23.04 -15.12 3.03
CA VAL A 404 23.64 -13.79 3.13
C VAL A 404 25.14 -13.93 2.86
N LEU A 405 25.72 -12.94 2.19
CA LEU A 405 27.16 -12.89 2.02
C LEU A 405 27.86 -12.50 3.32
N GLY A 406 28.97 -13.20 3.62
CA GLY A 406 29.82 -12.89 4.76
C GLY A 406 30.71 -11.66 4.58
N SER A 407 30.81 -11.10 3.36
CA SER A 407 31.53 -9.86 3.07
C SER A 407 30.97 -9.16 1.82
N GLY A 408 31.27 -7.86 1.71
CA GLY A 408 30.95 -7.05 0.53
C GLY A 408 32.09 -6.88 -0.45
N SER A 409 33.14 -7.70 -0.35
CA SER A 409 34.31 -7.58 -1.21
C SER A 409 33.98 -8.07 -2.61
N ASP A 410 33.80 -7.12 -3.52
CA ASP A 410 33.90 -7.35 -4.95
C ASP A 410 35.32 -6.98 -5.40
N GLN A 411 36.05 -7.94 -5.95
CA GLN A 411 37.38 -7.70 -6.53
C GLN A 411 37.37 -7.78 -8.05
N SER A 412 36.20 -7.99 -8.65
CA SER A 412 36.05 -8.02 -10.08
C SER A 412 35.90 -6.61 -10.64
N THR A 413 36.43 -6.42 -11.85
CA THR A 413 36.17 -5.22 -12.66
C THR A 413 35.03 -5.44 -13.65
N ASP A 414 34.51 -6.66 -13.72
CA ASP A 414 33.41 -7.01 -14.63
C ASP A 414 32.09 -6.39 -14.15
N VAL A 415 31.15 -6.23 -15.08
CA VAL A 415 29.84 -5.64 -14.79
C VAL A 415 29.04 -6.55 -13.84
N GLY A 416 28.47 -5.98 -12.78
CA GLY A 416 27.63 -6.69 -11.80
C GLY A 416 28.23 -6.71 -10.40
N PHE A 417 27.96 -7.78 -9.65
CA PHE A 417 28.56 -8.01 -8.33
C PHE A 417 29.10 -9.43 -8.17
N GLN A 418 30.43 -9.60 -8.19
CA GLN A 418 31.08 -10.92 -8.19
C GLN A 418 31.81 -11.22 -6.87
N PRO A 419 31.10 -11.67 -5.82
CA PRO A 419 31.71 -11.90 -4.51
C PRO A 419 32.63 -13.12 -4.53
N ILE A 420 33.79 -12.98 -3.88
CA ILE A 420 34.72 -14.11 -3.64
C ILE A 420 34.33 -14.90 -2.38
N ALA A 421 33.55 -14.29 -1.47
CA ALA A 421 33.18 -14.92 -0.20
C ALA A 421 32.08 -15.99 -0.36
N GLY A 422 32.21 -17.08 0.41
CA GLY A 422 31.17 -18.10 0.49
C GLY A 422 29.91 -17.56 1.17
N CYS A 423 28.74 -17.89 0.62
CA CYS A 423 27.47 -17.58 1.25
C CYS A 423 27.20 -18.53 2.41
N SER A 424 26.65 -17.99 3.50
CA SER A 424 26.13 -18.80 4.60
C SER A 424 24.62 -18.65 4.71
N SER A 425 23.94 -19.67 5.21
CA SER A 425 22.55 -19.55 5.64
C SER A 425 22.45 -18.49 6.71
N MET A 426 21.40 -17.66 6.67
CA MET A 426 21.20 -16.62 7.69
C MET A 426 21.07 -17.28 9.08
N PRO A 427 21.85 -16.86 10.10
CA PRO A 427 21.76 -17.48 11.41
C PRO A 427 20.39 -17.23 12.02
N LEU A 428 19.85 -18.22 12.72
CA LEU A 428 18.65 -18.10 13.54
C LEU A 428 19.03 -17.32 14.81
N THR A 429 18.41 -16.15 15.05
CA THR A 429 18.91 -15.21 16.08
C THR A 429 17.93 -14.87 17.21
N ASN A 430 16.61 -14.87 16.96
CA ASN A 430 15.64 -14.51 17.99
C ASN A 430 14.25 -15.10 17.73
N ALA A 431 13.48 -15.35 18.79
CA ALA A 431 12.05 -15.65 18.72
C ALA A 431 11.31 -14.99 19.89
N ILE A 432 10.18 -14.34 19.62
CA ILE A 432 9.37 -13.65 20.62
C ILE A 432 7.95 -14.21 20.62
N LEU A 433 7.52 -14.82 21.73
CA LEU A 433 6.14 -15.24 21.95
C LEU A 433 5.31 -14.09 22.51
N SER A 434 4.11 -13.90 21.98
CA SER A 434 3.15 -12.90 22.44
C SER A 434 1.71 -13.39 22.37
N GLY A 435 0.83 -12.73 23.13
CA GLY A 435 -0.60 -13.00 23.19
C GLY A 435 -1.12 -12.78 24.61
N GLU A 436 -2.08 -11.88 24.79
CA GLU A 436 -2.76 -11.66 26.07
C GLU A 436 -4.26 -11.68 25.86
N ALA A 437 -4.97 -12.46 26.69
CA ALA A 437 -6.42 -12.58 26.63
C ALA A 437 -6.99 -12.99 27.99
N THR A 438 -8.26 -12.65 28.22
CA THR A 438 -9.06 -13.17 29.33
C THR A 438 -10.20 -13.99 28.76
N ILE A 439 -10.31 -15.25 29.15
CA ILE A 439 -11.25 -16.23 28.62
C ILE A 439 -12.02 -16.93 29.75
N CYS A 440 -13.13 -17.60 29.40
CA CYS A 440 -13.70 -18.63 30.25
C CYS A 440 -12.80 -19.87 30.28
N ALA A 441 -12.92 -20.68 31.34
CA ALA A 441 -12.19 -21.95 31.45
C ALA A 441 -12.49 -22.84 30.23
N GLY A 442 -11.45 -23.19 29.46
CA GLY A 442 -11.56 -24.06 28.29
C GLY A 442 -12.03 -23.37 27.00
N ALA A 443 -12.27 -22.06 27.00
CA ALA A 443 -12.52 -21.32 25.76
C ALA A 443 -11.21 -21.06 25.00
N SER A 444 -11.27 -20.94 23.68
CA SER A 444 -10.07 -20.77 22.84
C SER A 444 -9.69 -19.30 22.63
N THR A 445 -8.40 -19.01 22.59
CA THR A 445 -7.80 -17.75 22.14
C THR A 445 -6.53 -18.03 21.31
N ASP A 446 -6.00 -17.03 20.62
CA ASP A 446 -4.79 -17.17 19.80
C ASP A 446 -3.55 -16.55 20.49
N ILE A 447 -2.41 -17.24 20.38
CA ILE A 447 -1.06 -16.73 20.67
C ILE A 447 -0.21 -16.76 19.39
N ARG A 448 0.94 -16.06 19.36
CA ARG A 448 1.80 -15.95 18.17
C ARG A 448 3.28 -15.88 18.53
N VAL A 449 4.12 -16.47 17.70
CA VAL A 449 5.59 -16.38 17.79
C VAL A 449 6.15 -15.61 16.59
N ALA A 450 6.91 -14.55 16.83
CA ALA A 450 7.67 -13.81 15.82
C ALA A 450 9.13 -14.28 15.83
N ILE A 451 9.58 -14.91 14.75
CA ILE A 451 10.93 -15.50 14.61
C ILE A 451 11.77 -14.62 13.68
N THR A 452 13.04 -14.44 14.04
CA THR A 452 14.04 -13.62 13.36
C THR A 452 15.27 -14.47 13.06
N GLY A 453 15.72 -14.49 11.80
CA GLY A 453 16.84 -15.34 11.40
C GLY A 453 16.40 -16.74 10.92
N GLY A 454 17.36 -17.54 10.48
CA GLY A 454 17.15 -18.93 10.08
C GLY A 454 16.32 -19.10 8.81
N THR A 455 16.04 -20.35 8.47
CA THR A 455 15.27 -20.74 7.28
C THR A 455 13.88 -21.26 7.65
N ALA A 456 12.83 -20.66 7.11
CA ALA A 456 11.46 -21.15 7.26
C ALA A 456 11.21 -22.43 6.41
N PRO A 457 10.21 -23.26 6.74
CA PRO A 457 9.32 -23.16 7.89
C PRO A 457 9.99 -23.63 9.20
N TYR A 458 9.48 -23.14 10.32
CA TYR A 458 10.06 -23.42 11.64
C TYR A 458 9.35 -24.60 12.33
N SER A 459 10.06 -25.30 13.21
CA SER A 459 9.46 -26.16 14.23
C SER A 459 9.62 -25.46 15.58
N LEU A 460 8.53 -25.27 16.30
CA LEU A 460 8.54 -24.64 17.62
C LEU A 460 7.98 -25.58 18.68
N VAL A 461 8.52 -25.44 19.89
CA VAL A 461 8.00 -26.05 21.10
C VAL A 461 7.71 -24.92 22.08
N TYR A 462 6.48 -24.85 22.57
CA TYR A 462 6.06 -23.92 23.60
C TYR A 462 5.46 -24.69 24.78
N GLY A 463 5.53 -24.13 25.99
CA GLY A 463 5.05 -24.76 27.21
C GLY A 463 4.05 -23.89 27.95
N ASN A 464 3.23 -24.51 28.78
CA ASN A 464 2.26 -23.84 29.67
C ASN A 464 2.67 -23.87 31.15
N GLY A 465 3.94 -24.21 31.43
CA GLY A 465 4.47 -24.45 32.77
C GLY A 465 4.33 -25.89 33.29
N SER A 466 3.53 -26.75 32.65
CA SER A 466 3.34 -28.17 33.05
C SER A 466 3.49 -29.17 31.91
N SER A 467 3.20 -28.76 30.68
CA SER A 467 3.28 -29.56 29.45
C SER A 467 3.84 -28.72 28.32
N THR A 468 4.40 -29.41 27.32
CA THR A 468 4.93 -28.79 26.10
C THR A 468 4.13 -29.23 24.88
N PHE A 469 4.09 -28.37 23.88
CA PHE A 469 3.32 -28.53 22.65
C PHE A 469 4.22 -28.20 21.46
N THR A 470 4.16 -29.02 20.42
CA THR A 470 4.96 -28.84 19.20
C THR A 470 4.10 -28.34 18.05
N VAL A 471 4.58 -27.32 17.34
CA VAL A 471 3.99 -26.87 16.07
C VAL A 471 5.04 -27.01 14.98
N ASN A 472 4.75 -27.84 13.99
CA ASN A 472 5.59 -28.04 12.82
C ASN A 472 5.11 -27.18 11.66
N ASN A 473 6.00 -26.94 10.70
CA ASN A 473 5.74 -26.13 9.51
C ASN A 473 5.23 -24.71 9.84
N TYR A 474 5.68 -24.15 10.97
CA TYR A 474 5.21 -22.87 11.46
C TYR A 474 5.77 -21.72 10.64
N SER A 475 4.90 -20.82 10.21
CA SER A 475 5.29 -19.54 9.59
C SER A 475 5.34 -18.45 10.65
N SER A 476 6.42 -17.66 10.68
CA SER A 476 6.60 -16.56 11.64
C SER A 476 5.34 -15.66 11.71
N GLY A 477 4.80 -15.45 12.90
CA GLY A 477 3.60 -14.66 13.16
C GLY A 477 2.25 -15.39 12.96
N GLN A 478 2.23 -16.65 12.52
CA GLN A 478 1.01 -17.46 12.41
C GLN A 478 0.29 -17.61 13.77
N LYS A 479 -1.05 -17.68 13.75
CA LYS A 479 -1.88 -17.92 14.94
C LYS A 479 -1.72 -19.36 15.46
N ILE A 480 -1.59 -19.50 16.78
CA ILE A 480 -1.63 -20.77 17.50
C ILE A 480 -2.81 -20.71 18.47
N SER A 481 -3.81 -21.57 18.29
CA SER A 481 -4.99 -21.58 19.16
C SER A 481 -4.70 -22.35 20.46
N VAL A 482 -5.06 -21.76 21.60
CA VAL A 482 -4.90 -22.33 22.95
C VAL A 482 -6.19 -22.19 23.74
N ALA A 483 -6.50 -23.17 24.61
CA ALA A 483 -7.74 -23.19 25.40
C ALA A 483 -7.51 -23.66 26.85
N PRO A 484 -6.79 -22.89 27.69
CA PRO A 484 -6.50 -23.29 29.06
C PRO A 484 -7.74 -23.23 29.97
N THR A 485 -7.80 -24.11 30.98
CA THR A 485 -8.86 -24.15 32.01
C THR A 485 -8.51 -23.37 33.28
N LEU A 486 -7.25 -22.96 33.44
CA LEU A 486 -6.75 -22.08 34.51
C LEU A 486 -5.91 -20.96 33.90
N THR A 487 -5.72 -19.87 34.64
CA THR A 487 -4.82 -18.79 34.20
C THR A 487 -3.43 -19.36 33.92
N THR A 488 -2.97 -19.21 32.69
CA THR A 488 -1.80 -19.91 32.15
C THR A 488 -0.88 -18.93 31.43
N THR A 489 0.40 -18.97 31.78
CA THR A 489 1.45 -18.29 31.03
C THR A 489 2.12 -19.28 30.09
N TYR A 490 2.12 -18.99 28.80
CA TYR A 490 2.85 -19.75 27.79
C TYR A 490 4.23 -19.14 27.56
N THR A 491 5.25 -20.00 27.44
CA THR A 491 6.64 -19.63 27.16
C THR A 491 7.21 -20.48 26.03
N LEU A 492 8.24 -19.97 25.34
CA LEU A 492 8.96 -20.76 24.33
C LEU A 492 9.95 -21.71 25.01
N VAL A 493 10.05 -22.93 24.47
CA VAL A 493 10.99 -23.97 24.91
C VAL A 493 12.09 -24.16 23.87
N SER A 494 11.71 -24.26 22.60
CA SER A 494 12.67 -24.31 21.49
C SER A 494 12.06 -23.76 20.21
N VAL A 495 12.93 -23.26 19.35
CA VAL A 495 12.61 -22.89 17.97
C VAL A 495 13.75 -23.39 17.11
N THR A 496 13.42 -24.21 16.13
CA THR A 496 14.35 -24.80 15.18
C THR A 496 13.93 -24.40 13.77
N ASP A 497 14.89 -24.04 12.94
CA ASP A 497 14.65 -23.70 11.55
C ASP A 497 14.66 -24.95 10.64
N ALA A 498 14.29 -24.79 9.36
CA ALA A 498 14.22 -25.87 8.39
C ALA A 498 15.57 -26.56 8.13
N ASN A 499 16.69 -25.91 8.45
CA ASN A 499 18.04 -26.45 8.31
C ASN A 499 18.52 -27.16 9.58
N GLY A 500 17.68 -27.25 10.62
CA GLY A 500 18.00 -27.89 11.90
C GLY A 500 18.75 -27.00 12.89
N ALA A 501 18.95 -25.71 12.59
CA ALA A 501 19.55 -24.78 13.54
C ALA A 501 18.54 -24.43 14.64
N THR A 502 18.94 -24.54 15.90
CA THR A 502 18.06 -24.29 17.06
C THR A 502 18.51 -23.03 17.80
N LEU A 503 17.55 -22.19 18.21
CA LEU A 503 17.86 -20.99 18.98
C LEU A 503 18.47 -21.34 20.35
N PRO A 504 19.52 -20.63 20.78
CA PRO A 504 19.93 -20.63 22.17
C PRO A 504 18.77 -20.18 23.06
N SER A 505 18.65 -20.75 24.26
CA SER A 505 17.59 -20.41 25.22
C SER A 505 17.55 -18.92 25.58
N ALA A 506 18.70 -18.24 25.60
CA ALA A 506 18.79 -16.79 25.83
C ALA A 506 18.15 -15.93 24.72
N SER A 507 17.93 -16.51 23.53
CA SER A 507 17.28 -15.86 22.38
C SER A 507 15.79 -16.21 22.27
N LEU A 508 15.25 -16.96 23.23
CA LEU A 508 13.82 -17.22 23.35
C LEU A 508 13.22 -16.20 24.31
N ASN A 509 12.40 -15.31 23.75
CA ASN A 509 11.91 -14.11 24.43
C ASN A 509 10.38 -14.07 24.45
N GLY A 510 9.84 -13.18 25.28
CA GLY A 510 8.40 -12.96 25.42
C GLY A 510 7.66 -14.10 26.12
N ASN A 511 6.39 -13.84 26.42
CA ASN A 511 5.45 -14.82 26.95
C ASN A 511 4.03 -14.44 26.50
N ALA A 512 3.10 -15.38 26.63
CA ALA A 512 1.69 -15.13 26.38
C ALA A 512 0.88 -15.49 27.62
N LEU A 513 0.24 -14.50 28.27
CA LEU A 513 -0.56 -14.71 29.47
C LEU A 513 -2.05 -14.81 29.11
N VAL A 514 -2.62 -16.00 29.25
CA VAL A 514 -4.05 -16.24 29.08
C VAL A 514 -4.69 -16.38 30.45
N ARG A 515 -5.51 -15.41 30.84
CA ARG A 515 -6.22 -15.39 32.12
C ARG A 515 -7.54 -16.12 32.00
N VAL A 516 -7.83 -16.97 32.99
CA VAL A 516 -9.13 -17.65 33.11
C VAL A 516 -9.92 -17.02 34.24
N THR A 517 -11.11 -16.53 33.93
CA THR A 517 -12.05 -15.94 34.90
C THR A 517 -13.30 -16.81 35.03
N PRO A 518 -13.89 -16.95 36.24
CA PRO A 518 -15.18 -17.63 36.41
C PRO A 518 -16.37 -16.80 35.88
N ILE A 519 -16.17 -15.51 35.62
CA ILE A 519 -17.24 -14.58 35.20
C ILE A 519 -16.71 -13.63 34.11
N THR A 520 -17.47 -13.46 33.02
CA THR A 520 -17.23 -12.43 31.99
C THR A 520 -18.34 -11.38 32.03
N ILE A 521 -17.98 -10.13 31.71
CA ILE A 521 -18.90 -8.99 31.73
C ILE A 521 -18.87 -8.22 30.41
N SER A 522 -20.05 -7.87 29.91
CA SER A 522 -20.24 -6.93 28.81
C SER A 522 -21.13 -5.78 29.25
N LEU A 523 -20.68 -4.54 29.06
CA LEU A 523 -21.49 -3.35 29.28
C LEU A 523 -22.25 -2.99 27.99
N ILE A 524 -23.55 -2.78 28.09
CA ILE A 524 -24.43 -2.47 26.96
C ILE A 524 -25.15 -1.15 27.23
N ASN A 525 -25.07 -0.21 26.30
CA ASN A 525 -25.91 0.99 26.33
C ASN A 525 -27.25 0.68 25.65
N ILE A 526 -28.33 0.54 26.41
CA ILE A 526 -29.65 0.20 25.86
C ILE A 526 -30.25 1.34 25.03
N GLY A 527 -29.72 2.56 25.15
CA GLY A 527 -29.98 3.69 24.25
C GLY A 527 -31.19 4.55 24.60
N GLN A 528 -32.07 4.10 25.50
CA GLN A 528 -33.26 4.86 25.90
C GLN A 528 -33.69 4.61 27.35
N SER A 529 -34.57 5.47 27.83
CA SER A 529 -35.11 5.46 29.20
C SER A 529 -35.97 4.21 29.46
N LYS A 530 -35.92 3.68 30.68
CA LYS A 530 -36.67 2.51 31.19
C LYS A 530 -36.28 1.18 30.55
N SER A 531 -36.57 0.97 29.27
CA SER A 531 -36.31 -0.31 28.59
C SER A 531 -36.12 -0.15 27.09
N ALA A 532 -35.49 -1.13 26.44
CA ALA A 532 -35.36 -1.21 24.99
C ALA A 532 -35.63 -2.63 24.49
N ILE A 533 -36.32 -2.75 23.35
CA ILE A 533 -36.77 -4.03 22.78
C ILE A 533 -36.04 -4.30 21.45
N LYS A 534 -35.57 -5.53 21.29
CA LYS A 534 -34.98 -6.10 20.06
C LYS A 534 -35.42 -7.55 19.87
N THR A 535 -34.91 -8.20 18.82
CA THR A 535 -35.01 -9.66 18.65
C THR A 535 -34.30 -10.37 19.79
N ASN A 536 -34.76 -11.58 20.14
CA ASN A 536 -34.15 -12.42 21.18
C ASN A 536 -32.80 -13.02 20.74
N ASP A 537 -31.83 -12.16 20.48
CA ASP A 537 -30.49 -12.49 20.02
C ASP A 537 -29.52 -11.45 20.58
N LEU A 538 -28.50 -11.91 21.32
CA LEU A 538 -27.48 -11.04 21.89
C LEU A 538 -26.74 -10.23 20.81
N THR A 539 -26.54 -10.80 19.61
CA THR A 539 -25.85 -10.13 18.51
C THR A 539 -26.62 -8.91 18.00
N ALA A 540 -27.95 -8.87 18.19
CA ALA A 540 -28.77 -7.70 17.86
C ALA A 540 -28.37 -6.46 18.70
N TRP A 541 -27.68 -6.66 19.82
CA TRP A 541 -27.16 -5.61 20.70
C TRP A 541 -25.69 -5.26 20.45
N ALA A 542 -25.01 -5.90 19.49
CA ALA A 542 -23.56 -5.76 19.30
C ALA A 542 -23.11 -4.31 19.05
N SER A 543 -23.90 -3.52 18.31
CA SER A 543 -23.60 -2.10 18.04
C SER A 543 -23.73 -1.20 19.27
N GLN A 544 -24.27 -1.71 20.38
CA GLN A 544 -24.50 -1.01 21.65
C GLN A 544 -23.52 -1.44 22.74
N TYR A 545 -22.59 -2.35 22.44
CA TYR A 545 -21.50 -2.65 23.37
C TYR A 545 -20.63 -1.44 23.63
N ILE A 546 -20.27 -1.28 24.89
CA ILE A 546 -19.44 -0.18 25.36
C ILE A 546 -18.00 -0.71 25.44
N SER A 547 -17.17 -0.31 24.48
CA SER A 547 -15.74 -0.64 24.46
C SER A 547 -14.93 0.33 25.34
N PRO A 548 -13.85 -0.11 26.00
CA PRO A 548 -12.91 0.80 26.68
C PRO A 548 -12.28 1.81 25.73
N ASP A 549 -11.97 3.02 26.21
CA ASP A 549 -11.20 4.02 25.44
C ASP A 549 -9.75 4.14 25.92
N ALA A 550 -9.50 3.91 27.21
CA ALA A 550 -8.16 3.94 27.81
C ALA A 550 -8.14 3.13 29.11
N GLY A 551 -6.95 2.98 29.70
CA GLY A 551 -6.74 2.21 30.93
C GLY A 551 -6.74 0.68 30.67
N PRO A 552 -6.68 -0.13 31.74
CA PRO A 552 -6.77 -1.57 31.63
C PRO A 552 -8.17 -2.01 31.17
N THR A 553 -8.28 -3.24 30.67
CA THR A 553 -9.58 -3.88 30.43
C THR A 553 -10.36 -4.05 31.73
N LEU A 554 -11.70 -4.11 31.66
CA LEU A 554 -12.55 -4.21 32.86
C LEU A 554 -12.07 -5.27 33.88
N PRO A 555 -11.75 -6.52 33.50
CA PRO A 555 -11.29 -7.53 34.46
C PRO A 555 -9.97 -7.22 35.17
N LEU A 556 -9.18 -6.29 34.63
CA LEU A 556 -7.87 -5.89 35.16
C LEU A 556 -7.91 -4.53 35.85
N SER A 557 -9.08 -3.90 35.87
CA SER A 557 -9.24 -2.56 36.41
C SER A 557 -9.24 -2.53 37.92
N THR A 558 -8.62 -1.49 38.48
CA THR A 558 -8.56 -1.24 39.92
C THR A 558 -9.07 0.16 40.23
N GLU A 559 -9.30 0.46 41.51
CA GLU A 559 -9.68 1.81 41.94
C GLU A 559 -8.65 2.87 41.52
N SER A 560 -7.36 2.55 41.65
CA SER A 560 -6.25 3.45 41.30
C SER A 560 -5.95 3.50 39.80
N ASN A 561 -6.36 2.49 39.03
CA ASN A 561 -6.18 2.41 37.58
C ASN A 561 -7.45 1.83 36.92
N PRO A 562 -8.54 2.61 36.84
CA PRO A 562 -9.83 2.13 36.34
C PRO A 562 -9.86 2.06 34.81
N THR A 563 -10.75 1.25 34.26
CA THR A 563 -11.08 1.30 32.82
C THR A 563 -11.75 2.62 32.49
N ILE A 564 -11.31 3.31 31.44
CA ILE A 564 -11.78 4.66 31.11
C ILE A 564 -12.73 4.63 29.92
N TYR A 565 -13.88 5.30 30.10
CA TYR A 565 -14.88 5.55 29.07
C TYR A 565 -15.07 7.05 28.89
N TYR A 566 -14.74 7.56 27.70
CA TYR A 566 -14.90 8.96 27.35
C TYR A 566 -16.34 9.26 26.96
N SER A 567 -16.92 10.22 27.66
CA SER A 567 -18.32 10.60 27.53
C SER A 567 -18.69 11.24 26.18
N GLU A 568 -17.68 11.67 25.43
CA GLU A 568 -17.79 12.28 24.10
C GLU A 568 -17.82 11.24 22.98
N ASN A 569 -17.41 9.99 23.27
CA ASN A 569 -17.40 8.94 22.27
C ASN A 569 -18.82 8.42 22.00
N PRO A 570 -19.12 7.98 20.76
CA PRO A 570 -20.39 7.36 20.42
C PRO A 570 -20.76 6.24 21.39
N ASN A 571 -22.06 6.08 21.68
CA ASN A 571 -22.62 5.14 22.67
C ASN A 571 -22.26 5.42 24.15
N LYS A 572 -21.52 6.50 24.48
CA LYS A 572 -21.17 6.87 25.86
C LYS A 572 -21.66 8.25 26.29
N THR A 573 -22.37 8.93 25.40
CA THR A 573 -22.99 10.23 25.63
C THR A 573 -24.15 10.15 26.61
N ALA A 574 -24.43 11.24 27.33
CA ALA A 574 -25.60 11.34 28.19
C ALA A 574 -26.90 11.50 27.38
N PRO A 575 -28.06 11.02 27.86
CA PRO A 575 -28.24 10.20 29.08
C PRO A 575 -27.72 8.77 28.89
N ARG A 576 -27.06 8.22 29.92
CA ARG A 576 -26.39 6.90 29.87
C ARG A 576 -27.25 5.84 30.51
N PHE A 577 -27.94 5.06 29.70
CA PHE A 577 -28.76 3.93 30.16
C PHE A 577 -28.00 2.64 29.91
N TRP A 578 -27.08 2.33 30.82
CA TRP A 578 -26.19 1.18 30.67
C TRP A 578 -26.67 0.04 31.55
N THR A 579 -26.55 -1.19 31.06
CA THR A 579 -26.74 -2.43 31.83
C THR A 579 -25.50 -3.31 31.69
N ALA A 580 -25.31 -4.23 32.63
CA ALA A 580 -24.25 -5.23 32.56
C ALA A 580 -24.86 -6.60 32.25
N PHE A 581 -24.40 -7.22 31.16
CA PHE A 581 -24.63 -8.62 30.85
C PHE A 581 -23.48 -9.45 31.42
N VAL A 582 -23.80 -10.49 32.17
CA VAL A 582 -22.81 -11.36 32.80
C VAL A 582 -23.03 -12.81 32.41
N GLU A 583 -21.94 -13.45 32.01
CA GLU A 583 -21.89 -14.89 31.79
C GLU A 583 -21.03 -15.54 32.87
N THR A 584 -21.52 -16.66 33.38
CA THR A 584 -20.89 -17.41 34.45
C THR A 584 -20.22 -18.64 33.83
N CYS A 585 -18.89 -18.64 33.77
CA CYS A 585 -18.12 -19.71 33.17
C CYS A 585 -18.10 -20.92 34.13
N ALA A 586 -18.59 -22.08 33.69
CA ALA A 586 -18.53 -23.35 34.43
C ALA A 586 -19.21 -23.39 35.82
N LEU A 587 -20.10 -22.44 36.13
CA LEU A 587 -20.84 -22.39 37.40
C LEU A 587 -22.30 -22.88 37.29
N GLY A 588 -22.81 -23.11 36.07
CA GLY A 588 -24.20 -23.52 35.81
C GLY A 588 -25.21 -22.37 35.95
N THR A 589 -26.48 -22.65 35.65
CA THR A 589 -27.59 -21.65 35.68
C THR A 589 -28.55 -21.83 36.86
N ASP A 590 -28.26 -22.78 37.74
CA ASP A 590 -29.11 -23.11 38.90
C ASP A 590 -28.94 -22.10 40.06
N GLY A 591 -27.82 -21.37 40.05
CA GLY A 591 -27.52 -20.30 40.98
C GLY A 591 -28.05 -18.92 40.58
N SER A 592 -27.50 -17.89 41.20
CA SER A 592 -27.92 -16.50 41.00
C SER A 592 -26.75 -15.51 41.07
N LEU A 593 -26.95 -14.31 40.54
CA LEU A 593 -25.98 -13.21 40.60
C LEU A 593 -26.50 -12.05 41.43
N THR A 594 -25.65 -11.52 42.29
CA THR A 594 -25.82 -10.16 42.85
C THR A 594 -24.88 -9.20 42.14
N PHE A 595 -25.40 -8.04 41.77
CA PHE A 595 -24.64 -6.92 41.24
C PHE A 595 -24.71 -5.77 42.23
N ASP A 596 -23.57 -5.36 42.77
CA ASP A 596 -23.46 -4.20 43.65
C ASP A 596 -22.65 -3.11 42.95
N MET A 597 -23.32 -2.10 42.40
CA MET A 597 -22.64 -0.98 41.74
C MET A 597 -22.66 0.27 42.62
N LEU A 598 -21.50 0.70 43.07
CA LEU A 598 -21.28 1.97 43.73
C LEU A 598 -20.73 2.98 42.72
N THR A 599 -21.29 4.18 42.67
CA THR A 599 -20.78 5.28 41.84
C THR A 599 -20.52 6.52 42.69
N VAL A 600 -19.42 7.21 42.40
CA VAL A 600 -19.10 8.53 42.92
C VAL A 600 -19.04 9.48 41.73
N SER A 601 -20.03 10.36 41.60
CA SER A 601 -20.04 11.34 40.50
C SER A 601 -18.85 12.29 40.60
N GLU A 602 -18.53 12.97 39.50
CA GLU A 602 -17.52 14.05 39.52
C GLU A 602 -17.90 15.21 40.46
N THR A 603 -19.18 15.35 40.80
CA THR A 603 -19.70 16.31 41.79
C THR A 603 -19.67 15.78 43.23
N GLY A 604 -19.10 14.60 43.46
CA GLY A 604 -19.00 13.95 44.78
C GLY A 604 -20.29 13.27 45.27
N THR A 605 -21.32 13.18 44.42
CA THR A 605 -22.58 12.51 44.79
C THR A 605 -22.41 10.99 44.70
N VAL A 606 -22.53 10.31 45.82
CA VAL A 606 -22.49 8.85 45.89
C VAL A 606 -23.87 8.27 45.57
N ARG A 607 -23.93 7.26 44.70
CA ARG A 607 -25.14 6.45 44.47
C ARG A 607 -24.80 4.97 44.47
N SER A 608 -25.78 4.13 44.81
CA SER A 608 -25.65 2.68 44.81
C SER A 608 -26.80 2.06 44.01
N TYR A 609 -26.47 1.05 43.21
CA TYR A 609 -27.41 0.26 42.42
C TYR A 609 -27.13 -1.22 42.70
N ASN A 610 -27.87 -1.79 43.65
CA ASN A 610 -27.71 -3.18 44.05
C ASN A 610 -28.91 -4.00 43.60
N THR A 611 -28.66 -5.10 42.91
CA THR A 611 -29.68 -5.92 42.24
C THR A 611 -29.34 -7.40 42.34
N HIS A 612 -30.35 -8.26 42.16
CA HIS A 612 -30.20 -9.70 42.33
C HIS A 612 -31.00 -10.47 41.27
N GLU A 613 -30.30 -11.24 40.42
CA GLU A 613 -30.89 -12.00 39.31
C GLU A 613 -30.75 -13.51 39.53
N ASN A 614 -31.87 -14.24 39.44
CA ASN A 614 -31.97 -15.68 39.66
C ASN A 614 -31.89 -16.50 38.38
N ASN A 615 -32.05 -15.88 37.21
CA ASN A 615 -32.15 -16.62 35.96
C ASN A 615 -31.19 -16.06 34.91
N ALA A 616 -30.46 -16.97 34.27
CA ALA A 616 -29.67 -16.65 33.08
C ALA A 616 -30.60 -16.38 31.86
N PRO A 617 -30.22 -15.50 30.91
CA PRO A 617 -29.02 -14.66 30.92
C PRO A 617 -29.08 -13.58 32.01
N TYR A 618 -27.98 -13.41 32.76
CA TYR A 618 -27.99 -12.54 33.92
C TYR A 618 -27.72 -11.08 33.52
N PHE A 619 -28.70 -10.22 33.77
CA PHE A 619 -28.61 -8.78 33.57
C PHE A 619 -28.73 -8.03 34.88
N MET A 620 -27.95 -6.96 35.03
CA MET A 620 -27.96 -6.13 36.23
C MET A 620 -29.37 -5.62 36.57
N PHE A 621 -30.11 -5.07 35.61
CA PHE A 621 -31.45 -4.53 35.87
C PHE A 621 -32.59 -5.47 35.42
N ALA A 622 -32.33 -6.78 35.35
CA ALA A 622 -33.20 -7.80 34.75
C ALA A 622 -33.48 -7.59 33.25
N ASN A 623 -34.22 -8.52 32.67
CA ASN A 623 -34.56 -8.61 31.25
C ASN A 623 -35.87 -9.38 31.04
N ARG A 624 -36.47 -9.24 29.86
CA ARG A 624 -37.61 -10.09 29.42
C ARG A 624 -37.19 -11.00 28.28
N ASP A 625 -37.59 -12.28 28.38
CA ASP A 625 -37.43 -13.29 27.34
C ASP A 625 -36.00 -13.33 26.76
N GLY A 626 -35.00 -13.50 27.64
CA GLY A 626 -33.59 -13.51 27.23
C GLY A 626 -33.09 -12.13 26.81
N PHE A 627 -32.83 -11.93 25.53
CA PHE A 627 -32.29 -10.67 24.99
C PHE A 627 -33.35 -9.77 24.36
N THR A 628 -34.63 -10.12 24.50
CA THR A 628 -35.74 -9.43 23.84
C THR A 628 -35.93 -8.01 24.39
N GLU A 629 -35.98 -7.84 25.70
CA GLU A 629 -36.11 -6.53 26.33
C GLU A 629 -35.07 -6.37 27.43
N LEU A 630 -34.23 -5.34 27.33
CA LEU A 630 -33.23 -5.00 28.34
C LEU A 630 -33.67 -3.77 29.11
N TYR A 631 -33.50 -3.81 30.43
CA TYR A 631 -33.93 -2.74 31.33
C TYR A 631 -32.77 -1.82 31.73
N ALA A 632 -33.09 -0.55 31.96
CA ALA A 632 -32.20 0.47 32.48
C ALA A 632 -32.36 0.65 33.98
N GLN A 633 -31.41 1.36 34.58
CA GLN A 633 -31.42 1.72 36.00
C GLN A 633 -32.63 2.54 36.44
N ASN A 634 -33.40 3.13 35.52
CA ASN A 634 -34.60 3.92 35.85
C ASN A 634 -35.92 3.21 35.49
N HIS A 635 -35.88 1.90 35.20
CA HIS A 635 -37.09 1.11 35.00
C HIS A 635 -37.95 1.13 36.27
N PRO A 636 -39.26 1.43 36.20
CA PRO A 636 -40.11 1.62 37.38
C PRO A 636 -40.27 0.35 38.24
N ALA A 637 -40.01 -0.82 37.66
CA ALA A 637 -40.20 -2.12 38.31
C ALA A 637 -38.92 -2.86 38.66
N TYR A 638 -37.89 -2.72 37.84
CA TYR A 638 -36.68 -3.55 37.89
C TYR A 638 -35.40 -2.71 38.00
N GLY A 639 -35.54 -1.38 37.96
CA GLY A 639 -34.49 -0.43 38.26
C GLY A 639 -34.81 0.32 39.56
N PHE A 640 -34.45 1.60 39.57
CA PHE A 640 -34.54 2.48 40.72
C PHE A 640 -35.47 3.64 40.38
N TYR A 641 -36.48 3.83 41.21
CA TYR A 641 -37.46 4.89 41.06
C TYR A 641 -37.53 5.71 42.36
N GLN A 642 -36.96 6.91 42.31
CA GLN A 642 -36.91 7.82 43.45
C GLN A 642 -37.22 9.23 42.96
N LEU A 643 -38.31 9.81 43.46
CA LEU A 643 -38.71 11.16 43.10
C LEU A 643 -37.90 12.18 43.90
N ASP A 644 -37.48 13.27 43.26
CA ASP A 644 -36.99 14.46 43.95
C ASP A 644 -38.13 15.32 44.50
N ASP A 645 -37.78 16.42 45.16
CA ASP A 645 -38.72 17.40 45.73
C ASP A 645 -39.63 18.07 44.67
N LYS A 646 -39.38 17.83 43.38
CA LYS A 646 -40.16 18.32 42.23
C LYS A 646 -40.97 17.22 41.55
N GLY A 647 -40.99 16.01 42.11
CA GLY A 647 -41.74 14.88 41.57
C GLY A 647 -41.10 14.24 40.32
N VAL A 648 -39.81 14.49 40.05
CA VAL A 648 -39.08 13.91 38.91
C VAL A 648 -38.22 12.75 39.40
N ASN A 649 -38.21 11.63 38.67
CA ASN A 649 -37.35 10.50 39.03
C ASN A 649 -35.87 10.85 38.83
N ILE A 650 -35.08 10.80 39.90
CA ILE A 650 -33.66 11.21 39.91
C ILE A 650 -32.75 10.33 39.05
N HIS A 651 -33.26 9.19 38.57
CA HIS A 651 -32.53 8.25 37.71
C HIS A 651 -32.77 8.47 36.21
N ASP A 652 -33.72 9.35 35.83
CA ASP A 652 -34.04 9.63 34.43
C ASP A 652 -32.91 10.37 33.69
N ALA A 653 -31.96 10.96 34.42
CA ALA A 653 -30.77 11.60 33.87
C ALA A 653 -29.70 10.61 33.35
N GLY A 654 -29.85 9.31 33.60
CA GLY A 654 -28.85 8.31 33.26
C GLY A 654 -27.68 8.22 34.26
N LEU A 655 -26.69 7.37 33.99
CA LEU A 655 -25.45 7.30 34.77
C LEU A 655 -24.62 8.57 34.56
N SER A 656 -24.14 9.15 35.67
CA SER A 656 -23.31 10.36 35.66
C SER A 656 -21.87 10.07 35.26
N LYS A 657 -21.10 11.13 34.94
CA LYS A 657 -19.63 11.04 34.94
C LYS A 657 -19.18 10.78 36.38
N GLY A 658 -18.18 9.93 36.56
CA GLY A 658 -17.75 9.48 37.88
C GLY A 658 -16.95 8.19 37.87
N LEU A 659 -16.49 7.79 39.06
CA LEU A 659 -15.86 6.49 39.30
C LEU A 659 -16.91 5.49 39.75
N PHE A 660 -16.87 4.29 39.17
CA PHE A 660 -17.77 3.20 39.42
C PHE A 660 -17.00 1.98 39.93
N LYS A 661 -17.53 1.34 40.96
CA LYS A 661 -17.15 0.00 41.41
C LYS A 661 -18.35 -0.91 41.21
N LEU A 662 -18.21 -1.93 40.37
CA LEU A 662 -19.21 -2.97 40.16
C LEU A 662 -18.67 -4.29 40.73
N SER A 663 -19.29 -4.78 41.79
CA SER A 663 -18.99 -6.06 42.42
C SER A 663 -20.03 -7.10 41.99
N ILE A 664 -19.59 -8.25 41.48
CA ILE A 664 -20.46 -9.34 41.04
C ILE A 664 -20.14 -10.59 41.87
N ARG A 665 -21.17 -11.21 42.44
CA ARG A 665 -21.06 -12.51 43.14
C ARG A 665 -22.00 -13.53 42.51
N TYR A 666 -21.47 -14.72 42.28
CA TYR A 666 -22.28 -15.90 41.96
C TYR A 666 -22.57 -16.71 43.21
N TRP A 667 -23.86 -16.93 43.45
CA TRP A 667 -24.38 -17.73 44.55
C TRP A 667 -24.83 -19.08 44.01
N ASN A 668 -24.51 -20.16 44.71
CA ASN A 668 -24.90 -21.51 44.29
C ASN A 668 -26.40 -21.83 44.43
N GLN A 669 -27.22 -20.89 44.90
CA GLN A 669 -28.67 -21.03 45.01
C GLN A 669 -29.37 -19.79 44.49
N LYS A 670 -30.64 -19.95 44.09
CA LYS A 670 -31.50 -18.82 43.74
C LYS A 670 -31.83 -18.01 44.99
N GLY A 671 -31.80 -16.68 44.87
CA GLY A 671 -32.18 -15.77 45.94
C GLY A 671 -33.67 -15.86 46.28
N TRP A 672 -34.00 -15.53 47.52
CA TRP A 672 -35.36 -15.60 48.07
C TRP A 672 -35.99 -14.21 48.18
N GLY A 673 -37.27 -14.08 47.83
CA GLY A 673 -38.02 -12.81 47.86
C GLY A 673 -38.59 -12.38 46.50
N SER A 674 -39.22 -11.20 46.48
CA SER A 674 -39.88 -10.68 45.28
C SER A 674 -38.88 -10.11 44.27
N ASN A 675 -39.11 -10.38 42.98
CA ASN A 675 -38.42 -9.70 41.88
C ASN A 675 -38.89 -8.24 41.71
N TYR A 676 -40.01 -7.88 42.34
CA TYR A 676 -40.67 -6.59 42.21
C TYR A 676 -41.21 -6.08 43.56
N PRO A 677 -40.68 -4.97 44.11
CA PRO A 677 -39.37 -4.37 43.80
C PRO A 677 -38.23 -5.38 44.08
N SER A 678 -37.05 -5.18 43.46
CA SER A 678 -35.86 -6.06 43.57
C SER A 678 -35.33 -6.13 45.02
N THR A 679 -36.03 -6.88 45.85
CA THR A 679 -35.81 -7.06 47.30
C THR A 679 -35.26 -8.44 47.61
N ARG A 680 -34.95 -9.22 46.57
CA ARG A 680 -34.38 -10.57 46.66
C ARG A 680 -33.11 -10.55 47.51
N GLN A 681 -33.09 -11.46 48.48
CA GLN A 681 -31.94 -11.69 49.32
C GLN A 681 -31.15 -12.89 48.78
N PRO A 682 -29.81 -12.81 48.78
CA PRO A 682 -28.96 -13.93 48.36
C PRO A 682 -29.16 -15.15 49.25
N GLN A 683 -29.00 -16.34 48.68
CA GLN A 683 -29.09 -17.63 49.37
C GLN A 683 -27.86 -18.49 49.04
N GLY A 684 -27.50 -19.38 49.96
CA GLY A 684 -26.36 -20.29 49.77
C GLY A 684 -24.99 -19.61 49.95
N THR A 685 -23.98 -20.15 49.28
CA THR A 685 -22.59 -19.69 49.35
C THR A 685 -22.13 -19.07 48.04
N VAL A 686 -21.23 -18.08 48.14
CA VAL A 686 -20.60 -17.45 46.98
C VAL A 686 -19.56 -18.40 46.39
N LEU A 687 -19.71 -18.78 45.12
CA LEU A 687 -18.75 -19.61 44.39
C LEU A 687 -17.78 -18.80 43.54
N ALA A 688 -18.17 -17.60 43.13
CA ALA A 688 -17.30 -16.69 42.40
C ALA A 688 -17.57 -15.24 42.79
N TYR A 689 -16.51 -14.45 42.85
CA TYR A 689 -16.56 -13.03 43.16
C TYR A 689 -15.59 -12.28 42.26
N GLN A 690 -16.05 -11.19 41.65
CA GLN A 690 -15.18 -10.31 40.88
C GLN A 690 -15.61 -8.85 41.05
N GLU A 691 -14.63 -7.97 41.19
CA GLU A 691 -14.82 -6.52 41.17
C GLU A 691 -14.32 -5.94 39.86
N TYR A 692 -15.02 -4.91 39.38
CA TYR A 692 -14.69 -4.15 38.18
C TYR A 692 -14.74 -2.65 38.51
N TRP A 693 -13.69 -1.93 38.12
CA TRP A 693 -13.57 -0.50 38.35
C TRP A 693 -13.56 0.25 37.02
N PHE A 694 -14.48 1.19 36.84
CA PHE A 694 -14.47 2.00 35.63
C PHE A 694 -14.82 3.44 35.90
N ARG A 695 -14.36 4.31 35.01
CA ARG A 695 -14.58 5.74 35.09
C ARG A 695 -15.20 6.26 33.82
N ILE A 696 -16.31 6.95 33.97
CA ILE A 696 -16.91 7.74 32.90
C ILE A 696 -16.45 9.18 33.09
N GLN A 697 -15.72 9.74 32.13
CA GLN A 697 -15.16 11.09 32.22
C GLN A 697 -15.12 11.79 30.86
N SER A 698 -14.75 13.07 30.84
CA SER A 698 -14.43 13.78 29.60
C SER A 698 -13.06 13.37 29.06
N LYS A 699 -12.88 13.44 27.73
CA LYS A 699 -11.55 13.41 27.09
C LYS A 699 -10.61 14.49 27.64
N ASP A 700 -11.16 15.63 28.02
CA ASP A 700 -10.40 16.78 28.53
C ASP A 700 -10.05 16.64 30.03
N GLY A 701 -10.43 15.52 30.66
CA GLY A 701 -10.13 15.20 32.05
C GLY A 701 -11.34 15.26 32.99
N VAL A 702 -11.08 14.90 34.26
CA VAL A 702 -12.11 14.87 35.31
C VAL A 702 -12.58 16.29 35.62
N GLY A 703 -13.89 16.52 35.61
CA GLY A 703 -14.50 17.82 35.92
C GLY A 703 -14.67 18.77 34.73
N ALA A 704 -14.32 18.35 33.51
CA ALA A 704 -14.59 19.09 32.27
C ALA A 704 -15.93 18.67 31.60
N GLY A 705 -16.66 19.65 31.05
CA GLY A 705 -17.84 19.45 30.20
C GLY A 705 -19.18 19.25 30.94
N ALA A 706 -19.79 20.34 31.42
CA ALA A 706 -21.08 20.37 32.11
C ALA A 706 -22.30 20.42 31.14
N LEU A 707 -23.25 19.51 31.40
CA LEU A 707 -24.71 19.51 31.14
C LEU A 707 -25.30 20.22 29.90
N ARG A 708 -25.79 19.42 28.93
CA ARG A 708 -26.90 19.78 28.03
C ARG A 708 -28.23 19.46 28.73
N GLN A 709 -28.98 20.46 29.20
CA GLN A 709 -30.38 20.25 29.60
C GLN A 709 -31.30 20.67 28.44
N LYS A 710 -31.96 19.69 27.84
CA LYS A 710 -32.96 19.86 26.78
C LYS A 710 -34.22 20.46 27.41
N ALA A 711 -34.81 21.45 26.76
CA ALA A 711 -36.01 22.16 27.18
C ALA A 711 -37.14 21.19 27.60
N ILE A 712 -37.70 21.43 28.78
CA ILE A 712 -38.98 20.87 29.20
C ILE A 712 -40.05 21.68 28.46
N VAL A 713 -40.81 20.99 27.59
CA VAL A 713 -42.09 21.47 27.11
C VAL A 713 -43.08 21.32 28.26
N SER A 714 -43.66 22.41 28.76
CA SER A 714 -44.91 22.34 29.52
C SER A 714 -46.06 22.85 28.65
N GLU A 715 -47.10 22.03 28.59
CA GLU A 715 -48.40 22.37 28.05
C GLU A 715 -48.97 23.60 28.77
N ASN A 716 -48.90 24.75 28.09
CA ASN A 716 -49.98 25.73 27.95
C ASN A 716 -49.40 26.94 27.20
N GLY A 717 -49.88 27.14 25.97
CA GLY A 717 -49.31 28.11 25.04
C GLY A 717 -49.39 29.56 25.55
N GLN A 718 -48.23 30.12 25.87
CA GLN A 718 -47.90 31.53 25.66
C GLN A 718 -46.42 31.64 25.27
N GLN A 719 -46.16 32.19 24.08
CA GLN A 719 -44.84 32.66 23.67
C GLN A 719 -44.42 33.82 24.58
N MET A 720 -43.31 33.66 25.31
CA MET A 720 -42.59 34.82 25.86
C MET A 720 -41.54 35.25 24.84
N THR A 721 -41.79 36.41 24.22
CA THR A 721 -40.90 37.11 23.30
C THR A 721 -39.70 37.67 24.07
N ASP A 722 -38.49 37.18 23.80
CA ASP A 722 -37.26 37.68 24.42
C ASP A 722 -36.63 38.75 23.52
N ASN A 723 -36.53 39.99 24.02
CA ASN A 723 -36.09 41.18 23.31
C ASN A 723 -34.60 41.11 22.95
N GLY A 724 -34.25 40.68 21.74
CA GLY A 724 -33.12 41.15 20.89
C GLY A 724 -31.72 41.43 21.46
N ALA A 725 -31.39 41.06 22.70
CA ALA A 725 -30.12 41.41 23.34
C ALA A 725 -29.01 40.40 22.98
N LEU A 726 -27.86 40.91 22.52
CA LEU A 726 -26.71 40.11 22.09
C LEU A 726 -26.22 39.13 23.16
N ALA A 727 -26.22 39.54 24.43
CA ALA A 727 -25.84 38.69 25.54
C ALA A 727 -26.53 39.11 26.84
N GLU A 728 -26.71 38.16 27.76
CA GLU A 728 -27.39 38.35 29.04
C GLU A 728 -26.74 37.51 30.14
N VAL A 729 -26.66 38.05 31.37
CA VAL A 729 -26.17 37.31 32.55
C VAL A 729 -27.35 36.80 33.38
N ILE A 730 -27.43 35.48 33.60
CA ILE A 730 -28.62 34.86 34.23
C ILE A 730 -28.22 33.73 35.21
N PRO A 731 -28.51 33.81 36.53
CA PRO A 731 -29.08 34.95 37.26
C PRO A 731 -28.00 35.96 37.68
N ASN A 732 -28.44 37.20 37.92
CA ASN A 732 -27.66 38.26 38.53
C ASN A 732 -28.47 38.81 39.71
N PRO A 733 -28.03 38.69 40.98
CA PRO A 733 -26.65 38.50 41.40
C PRO A 733 -26.09 37.08 41.26
N VAL A 734 -24.78 36.99 41.02
CA VAL A 734 -24.00 35.77 40.83
C VAL A 734 -23.33 35.38 42.13
N THR A 735 -23.41 34.09 42.52
CA THR A 735 -22.65 33.53 43.65
C THR A 735 -21.31 32.99 43.17
N ASN A 736 -21.19 31.70 42.83
CA ASN A 736 -19.92 31.10 42.41
C ASN A 736 -19.78 30.92 40.90
N THR A 737 -20.91 30.94 40.18
CA THR A 737 -20.94 30.63 38.74
C THR A 737 -21.64 31.75 37.97
N LEU A 738 -20.86 32.47 37.17
CA LEU A 738 -21.37 33.46 36.22
C LEU A 738 -21.87 32.74 34.98
N ARG A 739 -23.15 32.88 34.67
CA ARG A 739 -23.81 32.30 33.49
C ARG A 739 -24.06 33.38 32.45
N LEU A 740 -23.55 33.18 31.25
CA LEU A 740 -23.70 34.08 30.13
C LEU A 740 -24.48 33.40 29.00
N LYS A 741 -25.64 33.95 28.66
CA LYS A 741 -26.34 33.65 27.40
C LYS A 741 -25.79 34.59 26.32
N VAL A 742 -25.40 34.06 25.16
CA VAL A 742 -24.97 34.84 23.99
C VAL A 742 -25.79 34.39 22.78
N GLN A 743 -26.35 35.35 22.05
CA GLN A 743 -27.15 35.12 20.86
C GLN A 743 -26.32 35.41 19.58
N GLU A 744 -26.78 34.87 18.44
CA GLU A 744 -26.16 34.95 17.11
C GLU A 744 -24.69 34.46 17.01
N SER A 745 -24.26 33.55 17.89
CA SER A 745 -22.83 33.27 18.10
C SER A 745 -22.30 31.98 17.45
N LYS A 746 -23.13 31.26 16.68
CA LYS A 746 -22.75 29.98 16.06
C LYS A 746 -21.51 30.12 15.16
N GLY A 747 -20.47 29.34 15.46
CA GLY A 747 -19.23 29.22 14.70
C GLY A 747 -18.32 30.46 14.78
N GLN A 748 -18.53 31.34 15.76
CA GLN A 748 -17.78 32.59 15.92
C GLN A 748 -16.99 32.59 17.23
N ASP A 749 -15.79 33.18 17.23
CA ASP A 749 -15.03 33.42 18.46
C ASP A 749 -15.74 34.46 19.33
N VAL A 750 -16.20 34.04 20.50
CA VAL A 750 -16.75 34.92 21.55
C VAL A 750 -15.65 35.16 22.57
N GLN A 751 -15.24 36.42 22.73
CA GLN A 751 -14.31 36.83 23.79
C GLN A 751 -15.06 37.53 24.92
N THR A 752 -14.83 37.07 26.15
CA THR A 752 -15.42 37.67 27.36
C THR A 752 -14.34 38.13 28.32
N ILE A 753 -14.44 39.37 28.79
CA ILE A 753 -13.50 39.99 29.72
C ILE A 753 -14.28 40.57 30.89
N LEU A 754 -13.99 40.13 32.12
CA LEU A 754 -14.59 40.67 33.34
C LEU A 754 -13.65 41.71 33.97
N LEU A 755 -14.19 42.89 34.24
CA LEU A 755 -13.48 44.03 34.84
C LEU A 755 -14.03 44.31 36.24
N ASP A 756 -13.17 44.62 37.21
CA ASP A 756 -13.60 45.16 38.51
C ASP A 756 -14.08 46.62 38.40
N ALA A 757 -14.64 47.17 39.49
CA ALA A 757 -15.17 48.54 39.51
C ALA A 757 -14.13 49.64 39.23
N SER A 758 -12.83 49.33 39.32
CA SER A 758 -11.74 50.25 38.96
C SER A 758 -11.27 50.10 37.50
N GLY A 759 -11.88 49.18 36.75
CA GLY A 759 -11.58 48.93 35.34
C GLY A 759 -10.48 47.90 35.09
N ARG A 760 -9.96 47.25 36.14
CA ARG A 760 -8.91 46.23 36.01
C ARG A 760 -9.50 44.89 35.61
N GLN A 761 -8.87 44.22 34.63
CA GLN A 761 -9.26 42.87 34.19
C GLN A 761 -8.99 41.83 35.29
N VAL A 762 -10.04 41.10 35.68
CA VAL A 762 -9.96 40.02 36.68
C VAL A 762 -10.19 38.62 36.09
N PHE A 763 -10.81 38.53 34.91
CA PHE A 763 -11.05 37.25 34.23
C PHE A 763 -11.16 37.45 32.71
N LYS A 764 -10.68 36.49 31.91
CA LYS A 764 -10.81 36.48 30.45
C LYS A 764 -11.04 35.04 29.95
N ARG A 765 -11.94 34.88 28.97
CA ARG A 765 -12.24 33.60 28.31
C ARG A 765 -12.55 33.82 26.83
N VAL A 766 -12.22 32.84 25.99
CA VAL A 766 -12.59 32.77 24.57
C VAL A 766 -13.21 31.40 24.30
N PHE A 767 -14.31 31.35 23.55
CA PHE A 767 -14.99 30.10 23.17
C PHE A 767 -15.70 30.26 21.81
N VAL A 768 -15.95 29.15 21.11
CA VAL A 768 -16.66 29.11 19.82
C VAL A 768 -17.98 28.34 19.98
N PRO A 769 -19.14 29.01 19.94
CA PRO A 769 -20.42 28.35 20.08
C PRO A 769 -20.81 27.47 18.91
N GLU A 770 -21.47 26.33 19.17
CA GLU A 770 -21.99 25.45 18.12
C GLU A 770 -23.44 25.79 17.71
N THR A 771 -24.11 26.68 18.46
CA THR A 771 -25.51 27.07 18.27
C THR A 771 -25.66 28.60 18.26
N SER A 772 -26.71 29.10 17.62
CA SER A 772 -26.95 30.54 17.53
C SER A 772 -27.38 31.15 18.87
N ILE A 773 -27.83 30.34 19.84
CA ILE A 773 -27.99 30.76 21.22
C ILE A 773 -27.12 29.82 22.04
N HIS A 774 -26.20 30.38 22.82
CA HIS A 774 -25.21 29.64 23.60
C HIS A 774 -25.22 30.09 25.04
N HIS A 775 -25.10 29.15 25.97
CA HIS A 775 -24.92 29.44 27.39
C HIS A 775 -23.53 29.00 27.81
N GLU A 776 -22.75 29.93 28.36
CA GLU A 776 -21.41 29.69 28.89
C GLU A 776 -21.42 29.90 30.42
N GLU A 777 -20.72 29.04 31.15
CA GLU A 777 -20.55 29.17 32.59
C GLU A 777 -19.09 29.49 32.94
N PHE A 778 -18.88 30.51 33.75
CA PHE A 778 -17.57 30.88 34.28
C PHE A 778 -17.56 30.70 35.79
N ASN A 779 -16.54 30.01 36.30
CA ASN A 779 -16.30 29.95 37.74
C ASN A 779 -15.70 31.29 38.21
N VAL A 780 -16.41 31.97 39.09
CA VAL A 780 -16.05 33.27 39.67
C VAL A 780 -15.94 33.22 41.19
N SER A 781 -15.79 32.02 41.77
CA SER A 781 -15.70 31.83 43.23
C SER A 781 -14.52 32.57 43.88
N GLN A 782 -13.45 32.82 43.12
CA GLN A 782 -12.26 33.54 43.55
C GLN A 782 -12.44 35.07 43.57
N LEU A 783 -13.56 35.59 43.04
CA LEU A 783 -13.84 37.03 43.02
C LEU A 783 -14.51 37.47 44.32
N SER A 784 -14.00 38.57 44.91
CA SER A 784 -14.62 39.22 46.07
C SER A 784 -16.02 39.74 45.75
N ASN A 785 -16.89 39.82 46.75
CA ASN A 785 -18.21 40.43 46.59
C ASN A 785 -18.09 41.90 46.12
N GLY A 786 -18.90 42.29 45.14
CA GLY A 786 -18.80 43.60 44.50
C GLY A 786 -19.49 43.66 43.14
N VAL A 787 -19.37 44.82 42.49
CA VAL A 787 -19.89 45.05 41.14
C VAL A 787 -18.75 44.89 40.13
N TYR A 788 -19.01 44.10 39.10
CA TYR A 788 -18.11 43.83 37.97
C TYR A 788 -18.80 44.19 36.65
N PHE A 789 -18.00 44.40 35.61
CA PHE A 789 -18.48 44.66 34.25
C PHE A 789 -17.94 43.60 33.29
N LEU A 790 -18.82 42.80 32.69
CA LEU A 790 -18.48 41.78 31.71
C LEU A 790 -18.59 42.35 30.30
N ARG A 791 -17.46 42.56 29.64
CA ARG A 791 -17.40 42.90 28.22
C ARG A 791 -17.45 41.62 27.39
N VAL A 792 -18.43 41.52 26.50
CA VAL A 792 -18.60 40.42 25.54
C VAL A 792 -18.38 40.96 24.15
N HIS A 793 -17.46 40.35 23.41
CA HIS A 793 -17.08 40.74 22.05
C HIS A 793 -17.30 39.58 21.09
N LEU A 794 -18.06 39.86 20.02
CA LEU A 794 -18.41 38.93 18.95
C LEU A 794 -18.26 39.69 17.62
N ARG A 795 -17.18 39.43 16.87
CA ARG A 795 -16.83 40.15 15.63
C ARG A 795 -16.91 41.68 15.81
N ASP A 796 -17.82 42.36 15.11
CA ASP A 796 -18.00 43.83 15.16
C ASP A 796 -18.99 44.27 16.24
N LYS A 797 -19.62 43.34 16.96
CA LYS A 797 -20.58 43.62 18.02
C LYS A 797 -19.92 43.50 19.40
N GLN A 798 -20.18 44.46 20.28
CA GLN A 798 -19.76 44.40 21.67
C GLN A 798 -20.89 44.82 22.59
N THR A 799 -20.99 44.17 23.75
CA THR A 799 -21.87 44.60 24.85
C THR A 799 -21.14 44.53 26.18
N ILE A 800 -21.56 45.36 27.13
CA ILE A 800 -21.05 45.35 28.51
C ILE A 800 -22.21 45.09 29.44
N LEU A 801 -22.10 44.03 30.24
CA LEU A 801 -23.12 43.58 31.18
C LEU A 801 -22.66 43.85 32.61
N LYS A 802 -23.53 44.41 33.44
CA LYS A 802 -23.27 44.56 34.88
C LYS A 802 -23.41 43.20 35.55
N VAL A 803 -22.42 42.78 36.33
CA VAL A 803 -22.43 41.57 37.14
C VAL A 803 -22.34 41.98 38.60
N ILE A 804 -23.32 41.60 39.41
CA ILE A 804 -23.32 41.81 40.85
C ILE A 804 -22.91 40.49 41.49
N LYS A 805 -21.75 40.45 42.12
CA LYS A 805 -21.29 39.32 42.93
C LYS A 805 -21.68 39.57 44.38
N VAL A 806 -22.57 38.75 44.91
CA VAL A 806 -22.83 38.65 46.35
C VAL A 806 -22.63 37.20 46.77
N GLN A 807 -22.26 36.99 48.02
CA GLN A 807 -22.21 35.64 48.59
C GLN A 807 -23.61 35.14 48.84
#